data_AF-A0A8I1YEB4-F1
#
_entry.id   AF-A0A8I1YEB4-F1
#
_cell.length_a   1.000
_cell.length_b   1.000
_cell.length_c   1.000
_cell.angle_alpha   90.00
_cell.angle_beta   90.00
_cell.angle_gamma   90.00
#
_symmetry.space_group_name_H-M   'P 1'
#
loop_
_entity.id
_entity.type
_entity.pdbx_description
1 polymer ?
#
loop_
_entity_poly.entity_id
_entity_poly.type
_entity_poly.pdbx_seq_one_letter_code
_entity_poly.pdbx_strand_id
1 'polypeptide(L)'
;MKLGLQEHVDVASGVQDEVAISFEANAVAFYAQISGLAKDKIGYPIRELTTNMWDGSRLKYGDDIPEDKIPQIRLPTPLSPTISFRDFGPGMSPDDMKNVYARLYASTKRGSNDQVGGWGLGSKSPYAYLISDSGSGSYTVTSYHGGMMRTYVLSLSQSGAPTMRLLIEAPSDEPTGLEVSFPVRREDIREFHDRARSILWSFTPRPKITPAIDWKDPVVMSQGDNYTRYKNGTVPFNGPHVRMGCVMYPFDMRQIKTTGFLDYSDAVLFDAPIGSLKVTLSREELAYDDNTKATLARLTEEYEQNFIRNCQTAVDTAEDLIGAVELFEEATQSLGVSRTEKLREVVKWRGKTLSSTVPKINCKTGMLADGWVHFDKFEDTTVRMSWCRDAKIVIEHNPSYSYSRFQMAQLVGQKVLWIRCKRAFREEVLNALGNPEVVELDTFKVPASKRTRGKTVRRRRVMVVTEGGGVLVSQEDVDLAEGGFYLQRVSNGLYSRRRGNEYVKVSTEQNSVSLSVMKEVISASFELGLVEEGTTILIQSEDHAALGDNWTLFGDDLIPDLQAKIDVSTFTGLHQKSFNDLDSALRGIVGMTPATFANAPGDLLLFKTELTALGTALRGNSTVDTPTDKAHSALSRLGIEIDKPEVQCPITAMERRYRELCSKYALLKLIIEPNPYYSYSNRTDAAQTQRQLKHYCDLLHAEQQLLQQQAEMARAALALNDNNQNAEPVEDEIDPLAEAA
;
A
#
# COMPACT_ATOMS: atom_id res chain seq x y z
N MET A 1 -36.22 -19.23 4.56
CA MET A 1 -35.67 -18.23 5.48
C MET A 1 -36.07 -18.64 6.87
N LYS A 2 -35.10 -18.95 7.72
CA LYS A 2 -35.35 -19.28 9.12
C LYS A 2 -35.91 -18.05 9.85
N LEU A 3 -37.09 -18.19 10.46
CA LEU A 3 -37.68 -17.15 11.28
C LEU A 3 -37.02 -17.23 12.67
N GLY A 4 -36.05 -16.36 12.95
CA GLY A 4 -35.25 -16.36 14.18
C GLY A 4 -36.04 -15.97 15.44
N LEU A 5 -37.04 -16.76 15.82
CA LEU A 5 -37.74 -16.62 17.09
C LEU A 5 -36.78 -17.02 18.23
N GLN A 6 -36.54 -16.10 19.16
CA GLN A 6 -35.72 -16.35 20.34
C GLN A 6 -36.61 -16.91 21.46
N GLU A 7 -36.09 -17.89 22.20
CA GLU A 7 -36.73 -18.32 23.44
C GLU A 7 -36.44 -17.26 24.51
N HIS A 8 -37.50 -16.80 25.18
CA HIS A 8 -37.39 -15.84 26.26
C HIS A 8 -37.49 -16.56 27.60
N VAL A 9 -36.64 -16.17 28.55
CA VAL A 9 -36.69 -16.68 29.92
C VAL A 9 -37.86 -15.99 30.63
N ASP A 10 -38.72 -16.79 31.25
CA ASP A 10 -39.79 -16.26 32.09
C ASP A 10 -39.19 -15.58 33.33
N VAL A 11 -39.63 -14.35 33.60
CA VAL A 11 -39.04 -13.47 34.63
C VAL A 11 -40.00 -13.25 35.81
N ALA A 12 -41.15 -13.93 35.84
CA ALA A 12 -42.17 -13.68 36.86
C ALA A 12 -42.06 -14.63 38.07
N SER A 13 -41.94 -14.07 39.28
CA SER A 13 -42.04 -14.81 40.55
C SER A 13 -43.16 -14.24 41.43
N GLY A 14 -43.99 -15.09 42.02
CA GLY A 14 -45.12 -14.67 42.87
C GLY A 14 -46.42 -14.38 42.11
N VAL A 15 -46.55 -14.89 40.88
CA VAL A 15 -47.76 -14.76 40.05
C VAL A 15 -48.92 -15.53 40.69
N GLN A 16 -50.06 -14.86 40.88
CA GLN A 16 -51.27 -15.45 41.46
C GLN A 16 -52.21 -16.07 40.41
N ASP A 17 -52.23 -15.50 39.21
CA ASP A 17 -52.99 -16.01 38.06
C ASP A 17 -52.26 -15.64 36.77
N GLU A 18 -52.22 -16.57 35.83
CA GLU A 18 -51.54 -16.41 34.55
C GLU A 18 -52.55 -16.67 33.43
N VAL A 19 -52.81 -15.66 32.62
CA VAL A 19 -53.67 -15.77 31.45
C VAL A 19 -52.84 -15.56 30.19
N ALA A 20 -52.70 -16.62 29.40
CA ALA A 20 -52.08 -16.54 28.09
C ALA A 20 -52.91 -15.65 27.16
N ILE A 21 -52.27 -14.65 26.54
CA ILE A 21 -52.91 -13.81 25.52
C ILE A 21 -53.21 -14.69 24.30
N SER A 22 -54.49 -14.82 23.93
CA SER A 22 -54.93 -15.63 22.79
C SER A 22 -55.15 -14.80 21.52
N PHE A 23 -54.95 -15.42 20.36
CA PHE A 23 -55.16 -14.78 19.05
C PHE A 23 -56.50 -15.19 18.44
N GLU A 24 -57.39 -14.23 18.20
CA GLU A 24 -58.71 -14.51 17.62
C GLU A 24 -58.64 -14.62 16.08
N ALA A 25 -58.89 -15.83 15.55
CA ALA A 25 -58.86 -16.10 14.11
C ALA A 25 -60.17 -15.67 13.42
N ASN A 26 -60.43 -14.37 13.35
CA ASN A 26 -61.65 -13.79 12.76
C ASN A 26 -61.36 -12.94 11.49
N ALA A 27 -62.42 -12.38 10.90
CA ALA A 27 -62.33 -11.56 9.68
C ALA A 27 -61.49 -10.29 9.88
N VAL A 28 -61.54 -9.68 11.07
CA VAL A 28 -60.78 -8.47 11.41
C VAL A 28 -59.28 -8.78 11.44
N ALA A 29 -58.90 -9.85 12.14
CA ALA A 29 -57.54 -10.36 12.18
C ALA A 29 -56.98 -10.65 10.79
N PHE A 30 -57.78 -11.32 9.94
CA PHE A 30 -57.39 -11.62 8.57
C PHE A 30 -57.18 -10.36 7.72
N TYR A 31 -58.12 -9.41 7.78
CA TYR A 31 -58.01 -8.15 7.07
C TYR A 31 -56.75 -7.39 7.48
N ALA A 32 -56.52 -7.25 8.79
CA ALA A 32 -55.37 -6.53 9.32
C ALA A 32 -54.04 -7.14 8.84
N GLN A 33 -53.91 -8.46 8.84
CA GLN A 33 -52.65 -9.16 8.50
C GLN A 33 -52.35 -9.25 7.01
N ILE A 34 -53.37 -9.26 6.14
CA ILE A 34 -53.17 -9.42 4.70
C ILE A 34 -53.31 -8.10 3.96
N SER A 35 -54.44 -7.39 4.17
CA SER A 35 -54.74 -6.13 3.47
C SER A 35 -54.19 -4.93 4.24
N GLY A 36 -54.26 -4.94 5.57
CA GLY A 36 -53.83 -3.82 6.41
C GLY A 36 -52.31 -3.62 6.47
N LEU A 37 -51.52 -4.67 6.28
CA LEU A 37 -50.04 -4.60 6.29
C LEU A 37 -49.41 -4.22 4.95
N ALA A 38 -50.10 -4.43 3.82
CA ALA A 38 -49.57 -4.18 2.50
C ALA A 38 -49.87 -2.74 2.05
N LYS A 39 -48.82 -1.92 1.88
CA LYS A 39 -48.96 -0.56 1.36
C LYS A 39 -49.15 -0.59 -0.15
N ASP A 40 -48.41 -1.45 -0.85
CA ASP A 40 -48.52 -1.70 -2.29
C ASP A 40 -49.38 -2.93 -2.55
N LYS A 41 -50.71 -2.72 -2.53
CA LYS A 41 -51.70 -3.79 -2.73
C LYS A 41 -51.61 -4.49 -4.09
N ILE A 42 -51.03 -3.87 -5.11
CA ILE A 42 -50.84 -4.44 -6.46
C ILE A 42 -49.52 -5.20 -6.55
N GLY A 43 -48.43 -4.59 -6.07
CA GLY A 43 -47.09 -5.20 -6.09
C GLY A 43 -46.96 -6.40 -5.14
N TYR A 44 -47.67 -6.38 -4.00
CA TYR A 44 -47.61 -7.44 -3.00
C TYR A 44 -47.94 -8.84 -3.56
N PRO A 45 -49.08 -9.08 -4.26
CA PRO A 45 -49.36 -10.37 -4.86
C PRO A 45 -48.37 -10.77 -5.96
N ILE A 46 -47.88 -9.82 -6.77
CA ILE A 46 -46.85 -10.11 -7.79
C ILE A 46 -45.59 -10.64 -7.12
N ARG A 47 -45.12 -9.96 -6.07
CA ARG A 47 -43.90 -10.33 -5.34
C ARG A 47 -44.04 -11.69 -4.66
N GLU A 48 -45.12 -11.89 -3.90
CA GLU A 48 -45.30 -13.10 -3.09
C GLU A 48 -45.59 -14.34 -3.93
N LEU A 49 -46.47 -14.24 -4.93
CA LEU A 49 -46.77 -15.39 -5.78
C LEU A 49 -45.57 -15.77 -6.64
N THR A 50 -44.86 -14.81 -7.22
CA THR A 50 -43.65 -15.12 -8.00
C THR A 50 -42.54 -15.70 -7.13
N THR A 51 -42.37 -15.21 -5.89
CA THR A 51 -41.42 -15.79 -4.93
C THR A 51 -41.78 -17.25 -4.62
N ASN A 52 -43.07 -17.56 -4.44
CA ASN A 52 -43.50 -18.94 -4.23
C ASN A 52 -43.28 -19.83 -5.46
N MET A 53 -43.53 -19.30 -6.66
CA MET A 53 -43.25 -20.01 -7.92
C MET A 53 -41.75 -20.32 -8.07
N TRP A 54 -40.90 -19.35 -7.72
CA TRP A 54 -39.45 -19.47 -7.76
C TRP A 54 -38.96 -20.53 -6.75
N ASP A 55 -39.40 -20.44 -5.50
CA ASP A 55 -39.09 -21.44 -4.45
C ASP A 55 -39.57 -22.85 -4.86
N GLY A 56 -40.79 -22.95 -5.40
CA GLY A 56 -41.40 -24.24 -5.77
C GLY A 56 -40.68 -24.91 -6.94
N SER A 57 -40.22 -24.11 -7.91
CA SER A 57 -39.47 -24.62 -9.05
C SER A 57 -38.07 -25.07 -8.65
N ARG A 58 -37.36 -24.28 -7.82
CA ARG A 58 -36.04 -24.66 -7.30
C ARG A 58 -36.09 -25.86 -6.36
N LEU A 59 -37.15 -26.02 -5.58
CA LEU A 59 -37.34 -27.21 -4.75
C LEU A 59 -37.32 -28.50 -5.59
N LYS A 60 -37.81 -28.43 -6.83
CA LYS A 60 -37.89 -29.59 -7.72
C LYS A 60 -36.68 -29.76 -8.64
N TYR A 61 -36.18 -28.66 -9.20
CA TYR A 61 -35.15 -28.70 -10.25
C TYR A 61 -33.79 -28.14 -9.81
N GLY A 62 -33.66 -27.62 -8.59
CA GLY A 62 -32.48 -26.87 -8.17
C GLY A 62 -32.35 -25.55 -8.92
N ASP A 63 -31.11 -25.12 -9.14
CA ASP A 63 -30.82 -23.81 -9.74
C ASP A 63 -30.95 -23.81 -11.27
N ASP A 64 -30.79 -24.98 -11.89
CA ASP A 64 -30.84 -25.19 -13.34
C ASP A 64 -32.24 -25.62 -13.80
N ILE A 65 -33.20 -24.70 -13.71
CA ILE A 65 -34.58 -24.94 -14.13
C ILE A 65 -34.64 -25.12 -15.66
N PRO A 66 -35.18 -26.24 -16.18
CA PRO A 66 -35.33 -26.46 -17.63
C PRO A 66 -36.15 -25.35 -18.30
N GLU A 67 -35.81 -24.99 -19.54
CA GLU A 67 -36.42 -23.85 -20.24
C GLU A 67 -37.95 -23.97 -20.37
N ASP A 68 -38.46 -25.18 -20.62
CA ASP A 68 -39.89 -25.47 -20.70
C ASP A 68 -40.59 -25.51 -19.32
N LYS A 69 -39.82 -25.47 -18.23
CA LYS A 69 -40.28 -25.46 -16.83
C LYS A 69 -40.02 -24.12 -16.11
N ILE A 70 -39.55 -23.10 -16.82
CA ILE A 70 -39.47 -21.73 -16.28
C ILE A 70 -40.88 -21.25 -15.91
N PRO A 71 -41.09 -20.71 -14.69
CA PRO A 71 -42.39 -20.20 -14.27
C PRO A 71 -42.99 -19.18 -15.24
N GLN A 72 -44.31 -19.15 -15.37
CA GLN A 72 -45.03 -18.33 -16.34
C GLN A 72 -45.97 -17.34 -15.65
N ILE A 73 -46.00 -16.10 -16.15
CA ILE A 73 -46.91 -15.06 -15.68
C ILE A 73 -47.69 -14.53 -16.89
N ARG A 74 -49.02 -14.56 -16.82
CA ARG A 74 -49.89 -13.86 -17.77
C ARG A 74 -50.37 -12.58 -17.10
N LEU A 75 -49.91 -11.44 -17.61
CA LEU A 75 -50.34 -10.12 -17.15
C LEU A 75 -51.73 -9.80 -17.70
N PRO A 76 -52.52 -8.99 -16.96
CA PRO A 76 -53.85 -8.63 -17.40
C PRO A 76 -53.81 -7.75 -18.64
N THR A 77 -54.82 -7.88 -19.49
CA THR A 77 -55.03 -7.07 -20.69
C THR A 77 -56.48 -6.57 -20.75
N PRO A 78 -56.82 -5.54 -21.54
CA PRO A 78 -58.20 -5.08 -21.67
C PRO A 78 -59.19 -6.16 -22.13
N LEU A 79 -58.72 -7.13 -22.94
CA LEU A 79 -59.51 -8.26 -23.44
C LEU A 79 -59.56 -9.43 -22.46
N SER A 80 -58.51 -9.62 -21.65
CA SER A 80 -58.43 -10.63 -20.61
C SER A 80 -57.92 -9.98 -19.31
N PRO A 81 -58.82 -9.35 -18.51
CA PRO A 81 -58.45 -8.62 -17.31
C PRO A 81 -58.23 -9.58 -16.14
N THR A 82 -57.36 -10.56 -16.32
CA THR A 82 -57.00 -11.58 -15.33
C THR A 82 -55.49 -11.73 -15.34
N ILE A 83 -54.90 -11.77 -14.16
CA ILE A 83 -53.50 -12.13 -13.99
C ILE A 83 -53.39 -13.60 -13.58
N SER A 84 -52.41 -14.33 -14.12
CA SER A 84 -52.14 -15.72 -13.73
C SER A 84 -50.67 -15.98 -13.46
N PHE A 85 -50.39 -16.81 -12.47
CA PHE A 85 -49.07 -17.19 -11.97
C PHE A 85 -48.96 -18.71 -12.01
N ARG A 86 -48.11 -19.27 -12.86
CA ARG A 86 -47.97 -20.72 -13.07
C ARG A 86 -46.54 -21.18 -12.81
N ASP A 87 -46.34 -22.03 -11.82
CA ASP A 87 -45.08 -22.76 -11.63
C ASP A 87 -45.18 -24.21 -12.12
N PHE A 88 -44.00 -24.83 -12.18
CA PHE A 88 -43.84 -26.24 -12.56
C PHE A 88 -43.15 -27.05 -11.46
N GLY A 89 -43.33 -26.62 -10.20
CA GLY A 89 -42.80 -27.26 -9.01
C GLY A 89 -43.54 -28.57 -8.68
N PRO A 90 -43.46 -29.07 -7.44
CA PRO A 90 -44.12 -30.33 -7.07
C PRO A 90 -45.66 -30.24 -7.05
N GLY A 91 -46.25 -29.03 -7.04
CA GLY A 91 -47.68 -28.86 -6.75
C GLY A 91 -47.97 -29.12 -5.27
N MET A 92 -49.25 -29.22 -4.92
CA MET A 92 -49.70 -29.52 -3.55
C MET A 92 -50.73 -30.64 -3.54
N SER A 93 -50.57 -31.59 -2.62
CA SER A 93 -51.55 -32.63 -2.35
C SER A 93 -52.85 -32.05 -1.77
N PRO A 94 -53.99 -32.77 -1.79
CA PRO A 94 -55.23 -32.32 -1.14
C PRO A 94 -55.04 -32.01 0.36
N ASP A 95 -54.20 -32.79 1.04
CA ASP A 95 -53.88 -32.59 2.45
C ASP A 95 -53.03 -31.34 2.66
N ASP A 96 -52.06 -31.07 1.80
CA ASP A 96 -51.26 -29.84 1.86
C ASP A 96 -52.12 -28.61 1.53
N MET A 97 -53.05 -28.72 0.58
CA MET A 97 -54.00 -27.64 0.30
C MET A 97 -54.83 -27.30 1.55
N LYS A 98 -55.28 -28.32 2.30
CA LYS A 98 -56.09 -28.14 3.52
C LYS A 98 -55.29 -27.67 4.72
N ASN A 99 -54.10 -28.24 4.94
CA ASN A 99 -53.34 -28.07 6.19
C ASN A 99 -52.22 -27.04 6.09
N VAL A 100 -51.75 -26.72 4.89
CA VAL A 100 -50.68 -25.74 4.64
C VAL A 100 -51.24 -24.54 3.89
N TYR A 101 -51.82 -24.74 2.70
CA TYR A 101 -52.27 -23.61 1.88
C TYR A 101 -53.40 -22.83 2.57
N ALA A 102 -54.42 -23.50 3.09
CA ALA A 102 -55.59 -22.83 3.68
C ALA A 102 -55.37 -22.21 5.07
N ARG A 103 -54.22 -22.48 5.73
CA ARG A 103 -53.95 -22.02 7.10
C ARG A 103 -52.98 -20.83 7.11
N LEU A 104 -53.40 -19.73 7.72
CA LEU A 104 -52.51 -18.60 8.00
C LEU A 104 -51.41 -19.04 8.96
N TYR A 105 -50.20 -18.55 8.73
CA TYR A 105 -49.03 -18.95 9.52
C TYR A 105 -48.82 -20.48 9.55
N ALA A 106 -49.25 -21.20 8.51
CA ALA A 106 -48.73 -22.52 8.23
C ALA A 106 -47.70 -22.41 7.12
N SER A 107 -46.51 -22.96 7.35
CA SER A 107 -45.42 -22.95 6.37
C SER A 107 -44.51 -24.13 6.63
N THR A 108 -44.26 -24.91 5.58
CA THR A 108 -43.28 -26.00 5.58
C THR A 108 -41.84 -25.49 5.47
N LYS A 109 -41.63 -24.17 5.29
CA LYS A 109 -40.34 -23.54 4.93
C LYS A 109 -39.56 -22.92 6.11
N ARG A 110 -39.99 -23.17 7.36
CA ARG A 110 -39.54 -22.41 8.55
C ARG A 110 -38.14 -22.76 9.06
N GLY A 111 -37.65 -23.96 8.76
CA GLY A 111 -36.39 -24.48 9.30
C GLY A 111 -35.15 -24.26 8.43
N SER A 112 -35.30 -23.75 7.20
CA SER A 112 -34.22 -23.69 6.20
C SER A 112 -34.03 -22.28 5.64
N ASN A 113 -32.79 -21.97 5.23
CA ASN A 113 -32.42 -20.77 4.48
C ASN A 113 -32.34 -21.01 2.96
N ASP A 114 -32.78 -22.16 2.45
CA ASP A 114 -32.70 -22.52 1.03
C ASP A 114 -33.87 -21.95 0.20
N GLN A 115 -34.89 -21.43 0.88
CA GLN A 115 -36.10 -20.87 0.28
C GLN A 115 -36.32 -19.43 0.77
N VAL A 116 -36.93 -18.58 -0.05
CA VAL A 116 -37.17 -17.17 0.30
C VAL A 116 -38.43 -17.03 1.16
N GLY A 117 -39.51 -17.78 0.88
CA GLY A 117 -40.74 -17.83 1.68
C GLY A 117 -40.56 -18.36 3.11
N GLY A 118 -41.44 -17.98 4.04
CA GLY A 118 -41.34 -18.48 5.43
C GLY A 118 -42.54 -18.23 6.34
N TRP A 119 -43.20 -17.08 6.22
CA TRP A 119 -44.25 -16.64 7.16
C TRP A 119 -45.59 -17.36 7.03
N GLY A 120 -45.93 -17.91 5.86
CA GLY A 120 -47.23 -18.57 5.63
C GLY A 120 -48.38 -17.60 5.34
N LEU A 121 -48.08 -16.39 4.84
CA LEU A 121 -49.06 -15.37 4.47
C LEU A 121 -49.09 -15.09 2.95
N GLY A 122 -47.94 -15.23 2.27
CA GLY A 122 -47.77 -14.85 0.87
C GLY A 122 -48.70 -15.54 -0.13
N SER A 123 -49.10 -16.79 0.12
CA SER A 123 -50.06 -17.50 -0.73
C SER A 123 -51.47 -16.88 -0.72
N LYS A 124 -51.75 -16.00 0.25
CA LYS A 124 -53.00 -15.26 0.41
C LYS A 124 -52.90 -13.80 -0.01
N SER A 125 -51.75 -13.38 -0.53
CA SER A 125 -51.51 -12.02 -1.03
C SER A 125 -52.53 -11.50 -2.07
N PRO A 126 -53.22 -12.31 -2.91
CA PRO A 126 -54.27 -11.79 -3.78
C PRO A 126 -55.38 -11.06 -3.03
N TYR A 127 -55.68 -11.45 -1.79
CA TYR A 127 -56.69 -10.76 -0.98
C TYR A 127 -56.30 -9.31 -0.65
N ALA A 128 -55.02 -8.95 -0.61
CA ALA A 128 -54.62 -7.55 -0.38
C ALA A 128 -55.13 -6.62 -1.48
N TYR A 129 -55.20 -7.10 -2.72
CA TYR A 129 -55.75 -6.37 -3.87
C TYR A 129 -57.28 -6.53 -3.97
N LEU A 130 -57.77 -7.77 -3.80
CA LEU A 130 -59.16 -8.15 -4.06
C LEU A 130 -60.13 -7.70 -2.96
N ILE A 131 -59.65 -7.37 -1.76
CA ILE A 131 -60.48 -6.81 -0.70
C ILE A 131 -60.58 -5.29 -0.90
N SER A 132 -61.67 -4.86 -1.54
CA SER A 132 -62.10 -3.46 -1.64
C SER A 132 -63.26 -3.14 -0.66
N ASP A 133 -63.67 -1.87 -0.59
CA ASP A 133 -64.77 -1.39 0.26
C ASP A 133 -66.12 -2.09 -0.04
N SER A 134 -66.26 -2.71 -1.22
CA SER A 134 -67.39 -3.56 -1.61
C SER A 134 -67.31 -5.02 -1.13
N GLY A 135 -66.25 -5.39 -0.39
CA GLY A 135 -66.12 -6.65 0.34
C GLY A 135 -66.02 -7.93 -0.52
N SER A 136 -65.72 -7.84 -1.81
CA SER A 136 -65.87 -9.01 -2.69
C SER A 136 -64.84 -9.09 -3.83
N GLY A 137 -63.92 -10.04 -3.67
CA GLY A 137 -63.09 -10.59 -4.74
C GLY A 137 -62.71 -12.03 -4.41
N SER A 138 -62.56 -12.85 -5.45
CA SER A 138 -62.13 -14.25 -5.33
C SER A 138 -60.99 -14.54 -6.28
N TYR A 139 -60.22 -15.56 -5.98
CA TYR A 139 -59.15 -16.04 -6.84
C TYR A 139 -59.17 -17.55 -6.91
N THR A 140 -58.59 -18.06 -7.99
CA THR A 140 -58.55 -19.47 -8.30
C THR A 140 -57.15 -20.00 -8.06
N VAL A 141 -57.06 -21.20 -7.50
CA VAL A 141 -55.82 -21.93 -7.30
C VAL A 141 -56.00 -23.32 -7.87
N THR A 142 -55.21 -23.68 -8.88
CA THR A 142 -55.22 -25.01 -9.48
C THR A 142 -53.92 -25.72 -9.12
N SER A 143 -54.02 -26.87 -8.45
CA SER A 143 -52.89 -27.76 -8.17
C SER A 143 -52.88 -28.91 -9.14
N TYR A 144 -51.74 -29.14 -9.76
CA TYR A 144 -51.44 -30.31 -10.57
C TYR A 144 -50.44 -31.14 -9.76
N HIS A 145 -50.91 -32.26 -9.21
CA HIS A 145 -50.12 -33.10 -8.31
C HIS A 145 -50.56 -34.55 -8.41
N GLY A 146 -49.61 -35.45 -8.66
CA GLY A 146 -49.87 -36.89 -8.72
C GLY A 146 -50.84 -37.31 -9.83
N GLY A 147 -50.73 -36.68 -11.01
CA GLY A 147 -51.61 -36.97 -12.17
C GLY A 147 -53.05 -36.46 -12.04
N MET A 148 -53.31 -35.63 -11.03
CA MET A 148 -54.63 -35.04 -10.77
C MET A 148 -54.56 -33.52 -10.82
N MET A 149 -55.54 -32.92 -11.49
CA MET A 149 -55.83 -31.49 -11.44
C MET A 149 -56.93 -31.23 -10.41
N ARG A 150 -56.67 -30.31 -9.48
CA ARG A 150 -57.65 -29.84 -8.49
C ARG A 150 -57.72 -28.34 -8.48
N THR A 151 -58.90 -27.79 -8.79
CA THR A 151 -59.14 -26.35 -8.81
C THR A 151 -59.94 -25.92 -7.60
N TYR A 152 -59.40 -24.96 -6.87
CA TYR A 152 -59.99 -24.37 -5.69
C TYR A 152 -60.32 -22.91 -5.93
N VAL A 153 -61.43 -22.44 -5.37
CA VAL A 153 -61.76 -21.01 -5.32
C VAL A 153 -61.67 -20.52 -3.88
N LEU A 154 -60.93 -19.43 -3.72
CA LEU A 154 -60.74 -18.74 -2.46
C LEU A 154 -61.53 -17.43 -2.49
N SER A 155 -62.47 -17.27 -1.56
CA SER A 155 -63.36 -16.11 -1.45
C SER A 155 -63.61 -15.77 0.01
N LEU A 156 -64.16 -14.60 0.30
CA LEU A 156 -64.67 -14.29 1.64
C LEU A 156 -66.07 -14.92 1.82
N SER A 157 -66.39 -15.34 3.03
CA SER A 157 -67.74 -15.72 3.46
C SER A 157 -68.60 -14.48 3.72
N GLN A 158 -69.88 -14.67 4.01
CA GLN A 158 -70.76 -13.59 4.47
C GLN A 158 -70.26 -12.90 5.76
N SER A 159 -69.53 -13.63 6.62
CA SER A 159 -68.92 -13.08 7.84
C SER A 159 -67.57 -12.38 7.59
N GLY A 160 -67.12 -12.29 6.34
CA GLY A 160 -65.83 -11.71 5.97
C GLY A 160 -64.63 -12.64 6.20
N ALA A 161 -64.86 -13.90 6.62
CA ALA A 161 -63.80 -14.87 6.84
C ALA A 161 -63.36 -15.53 5.52
N PRO A 162 -62.06 -15.78 5.28
CA PRO A 162 -61.60 -16.45 4.07
C PRO A 162 -62.07 -17.91 4.03
N THR A 163 -62.51 -18.36 2.86
CA THR A 163 -62.98 -19.73 2.61
C THR A 163 -62.34 -20.29 1.36
N MET A 164 -61.99 -21.58 1.37
CA MET A 164 -61.46 -22.31 0.21
C MET A 164 -62.44 -23.44 -0.14
N ARG A 165 -62.88 -23.50 -1.40
CA ARG A 165 -63.80 -24.52 -1.92
C ARG A 165 -63.17 -25.26 -3.09
N LEU A 166 -63.21 -26.59 -3.09
CA LEU A 166 -62.86 -27.41 -4.24
C LEU A 166 -63.99 -27.32 -5.27
N LEU A 167 -63.68 -26.92 -6.51
CA LEU A 167 -64.65 -26.83 -7.61
C LEU A 167 -64.51 -27.97 -8.61
N ILE A 168 -63.27 -28.37 -8.92
CA ILE A 168 -62.97 -29.38 -9.95
C ILE A 168 -61.92 -30.32 -9.39
N GLU A 169 -62.13 -31.63 -9.57
CA GLU A 169 -61.13 -32.67 -9.39
C GLU A 169 -61.22 -33.65 -10.57
N ALA A 170 -60.14 -33.79 -11.32
CA ALA A 170 -60.09 -34.67 -12.49
C ALA A 170 -58.66 -35.18 -12.76
N PRO A 171 -58.49 -36.32 -13.45
CA PRO A 171 -57.19 -36.72 -14.00
C PRO A 171 -56.63 -35.65 -14.95
N SER A 172 -55.32 -35.49 -14.99
CA SER A 172 -54.65 -34.51 -15.85
C SER A 172 -53.25 -34.94 -16.24
N ASP A 173 -52.93 -34.74 -17.53
CA ASP A 173 -51.60 -34.95 -18.12
C ASP A 173 -50.76 -33.66 -18.13
N GLU A 174 -51.30 -32.57 -17.57
CA GLU A 174 -50.57 -31.31 -17.42
C GLU A 174 -49.36 -31.47 -16.49
N PRO A 175 -48.24 -30.75 -16.74
CA PRO A 175 -47.10 -30.77 -15.85
C PRO A 175 -47.47 -30.42 -14.40
N THR A 176 -46.87 -31.12 -13.44
CA THR A 176 -47.07 -30.85 -12.01
C THR A 176 -46.66 -29.42 -11.63
N GLY A 177 -47.32 -28.83 -10.64
CA GLY A 177 -47.08 -27.45 -10.17
C GLY A 177 -48.38 -26.76 -9.70
N LEU A 178 -48.31 -25.47 -9.39
CA LEU A 178 -49.47 -24.65 -9.03
C LEU A 178 -49.75 -23.56 -10.08
N GLU A 179 -51.03 -23.24 -10.27
CA GLU A 179 -51.50 -22.03 -10.95
C GLU A 179 -52.36 -21.19 -10.01
N VAL A 180 -52.10 -19.90 -9.89
CA VAL A 180 -52.91 -18.94 -9.13
C VAL A 180 -53.38 -17.83 -10.07
N SER A 181 -54.67 -17.54 -10.12
CA SER A 181 -55.21 -16.49 -11.00
C SER A 181 -56.34 -15.69 -10.37
N PHE A 182 -56.40 -14.40 -10.71
CA PHE A 182 -57.43 -13.49 -10.19
C PHE A 182 -57.77 -12.34 -11.13
N PRO A 183 -59.01 -11.83 -11.06
CA PRO A 183 -59.43 -10.69 -11.87
C PRO A 183 -58.70 -9.41 -11.44
N VAL A 184 -58.38 -8.57 -12.43
CA VAL A 184 -57.77 -7.25 -12.25
C VAL A 184 -58.75 -6.20 -12.78
N ARG A 185 -58.98 -5.14 -12.00
CA ARG A 185 -59.82 -4.03 -12.45
C ARG A 185 -59.17 -3.34 -13.66
N ARG A 186 -59.97 -2.92 -14.64
CA ARG A 186 -59.46 -2.43 -15.93
C ARG A 186 -58.56 -1.21 -15.77
N GLU A 187 -58.89 -0.34 -14.81
CA GLU A 187 -58.14 0.84 -14.43
C GLU A 187 -56.76 0.54 -13.84
N ASP A 188 -56.59 -0.62 -13.19
CA ASP A 188 -55.34 -1.02 -12.53
C ASP A 188 -54.39 -1.77 -13.46
N ILE A 189 -54.84 -2.15 -14.68
CA ILE A 189 -54.05 -2.96 -15.62
C ILE A 189 -52.67 -2.35 -15.86
N ARG A 190 -52.61 -1.04 -16.12
CA ARG A 190 -51.33 -0.36 -16.36
C ARG A 190 -50.39 -0.45 -15.16
N GLU A 191 -50.91 -0.24 -13.95
CA GLU A 191 -50.13 -0.32 -12.72
C GLU A 191 -49.61 -1.74 -12.48
N PHE A 192 -50.39 -2.79 -12.78
CA PHE A 192 -49.90 -4.17 -12.73
C PHE A 192 -48.71 -4.42 -13.65
N HIS A 193 -48.73 -3.86 -14.88
CA HIS A 193 -47.60 -3.95 -15.80
C HIS A 193 -46.37 -3.19 -15.29
N ASP A 194 -46.56 -1.99 -14.75
CA ASP A 194 -45.48 -1.17 -14.24
C ASP A 194 -44.83 -1.79 -12.98
N ARG A 195 -45.65 -2.37 -12.07
CA ARG A 195 -45.18 -3.13 -10.90
C ARG A 195 -44.50 -4.44 -11.28
N ALA A 196 -45.04 -5.18 -12.26
CA ALA A 196 -44.40 -6.38 -12.77
C ALA A 196 -43.02 -6.06 -13.38
N ARG A 197 -42.90 -4.98 -14.14
CA ARG A 197 -41.63 -4.54 -14.74
C ARG A 197 -40.57 -4.25 -13.67
N SER A 198 -40.92 -3.59 -12.57
CA SER A 198 -39.93 -3.26 -11.53
C SER A 198 -39.57 -4.47 -10.65
N ILE A 199 -40.56 -5.24 -10.19
CA ILE A 199 -40.37 -6.34 -9.24
C ILE A 199 -39.66 -7.53 -9.92
N LEU A 200 -40.13 -7.94 -11.10
CA LEU A 200 -39.69 -9.17 -11.75
C LEU A 200 -38.29 -9.06 -12.36
N TRP A 201 -37.74 -7.85 -12.47
CA TRP A 201 -36.40 -7.62 -13.02
C TRP A 201 -35.29 -8.37 -12.27
N SER A 202 -35.45 -8.52 -10.94
CA SER A 202 -34.46 -9.10 -10.02
C SER A 202 -34.48 -10.63 -9.92
N PHE A 203 -35.50 -11.29 -10.49
CA PHE A 203 -35.67 -12.74 -10.44
C PHE A 203 -34.70 -13.45 -11.40
N THR A 204 -34.06 -14.51 -10.92
CA THR A 204 -33.14 -15.34 -11.72
C THR A 204 -33.45 -16.83 -11.50
N PRO A 205 -33.86 -17.60 -12.52
CA PRO A 205 -34.24 -17.14 -13.86
C PRO A 205 -35.51 -16.27 -13.81
N ARG A 206 -35.67 -15.40 -14.81
CA ARG A 206 -36.88 -14.57 -14.95
C ARG A 206 -38.06 -15.44 -15.40
N PRO A 207 -39.28 -15.21 -14.89
CA PRO A 207 -40.45 -15.90 -15.40
C PRO A 207 -40.71 -15.53 -16.87
N LYS A 208 -41.36 -16.43 -17.61
CA LYS A 208 -41.88 -16.16 -18.95
C LYS A 208 -43.15 -15.32 -18.82
N ILE A 209 -43.12 -14.07 -19.28
CA ILE A 209 -44.23 -13.12 -19.10
C ILE A 209 -44.99 -12.91 -20.40
N THR A 210 -46.33 -12.92 -20.33
CA THR A 210 -47.21 -12.66 -21.48
C THR A 210 -48.24 -11.56 -21.15
N PRO A 211 -48.31 -10.46 -21.93
CA PRO A 211 -47.37 -10.08 -22.98
C PRO A 211 -45.95 -9.85 -22.42
N ALA A 212 -44.94 -10.00 -23.27
CA ALA A 212 -43.55 -9.86 -22.87
C ALA A 212 -43.27 -8.45 -22.34
N ILE A 213 -42.52 -8.37 -21.24
CA ILE A 213 -41.96 -7.11 -20.76
C ILE A 213 -40.59 -6.94 -21.42
N ASP A 214 -40.42 -5.84 -22.13
CA ASP A 214 -39.12 -5.43 -22.65
C ASP A 214 -38.37 -4.63 -21.56
N TRP A 215 -37.21 -5.15 -21.17
CA TRP A 215 -36.25 -4.44 -20.32
C TRP A 215 -35.06 -4.07 -21.16
N LYS A 216 -34.56 -2.84 -20.97
CA LYS A 216 -33.27 -2.45 -21.55
C LYS A 216 -32.18 -3.37 -21.03
N ASP A 217 -31.22 -3.67 -21.89
CA ASP A 217 -30.01 -4.38 -21.49
C ASP A 217 -29.27 -3.56 -20.42
N PRO A 218 -29.02 -4.14 -19.23
CA PRO A 218 -28.33 -3.44 -18.16
C PRO A 218 -26.87 -3.24 -18.55
N VAL A 219 -26.36 -2.01 -18.42
CA VAL A 219 -24.95 -1.71 -18.66
C VAL A 219 -24.21 -1.81 -17.32
N VAL A 220 -23.42 -2.87 -17.15
CA VAL A 220 -22.59 -3.08 -15.96
C VAL A 220 -21.38 -2.15 -16.00
N MET A 221 -21.18 -1.36 -14.94
CA MET A 221 -20.03 -0.48 -14.79
C MET A 221 -18.92 -1.14 -13.95
N SER A 222 -19.30 -1.87 -12.91
CA SER A 222 -18.39 -2.66 -12.09
C SER A 222 -19.14 -3.78 -11.39
N GLN A 223 -18.43 -4.85 -11.07
CA GLN A 223 -18.98 -6.02 -10.41
C GLN A 223 -17.96 -6.53 -9.38
N GLY A 224 -18.45 -6.96 -8.22
CA GLY A 224 -17.70 -7.72 -7.23
C GLY A 224 -18.47 -8.98 -6.85
N ASP A 225 -17.99 -9.67 -5.81
CA ASP A 225 -18.58 -10.95 -5.39
C ASP A 225 -20.04 -10.81 -4.95
N ASN A 226 -20.34 -9.72 -4.22
CA ASN A 226 -21.66 -9.47 -3.62
C ASN A 226 -22.33 -8.17 -4.10
N TYR A 227 -21.88 -7.59 -5.22
CA TYR A 227 -22.53 -6.41 -5.78
C TYR A 227 -22.35 -6.29 -7.29
N THR A 228 -23.27 -5.57 -7.92
CA THR A 228 -23.15 -5.09 -9.29
C THR A 228 -23.58 -3.63 -9.38
N ARG A 229 -22.71 -2.77 -9.91
CA ARG A 229 -23.02 -1.37 -10.22
C ARG A 229 -23.42 -1.24 -11.68
N TYR A 230 -24.54 -0.59 -11.93
CA TYR A 230 -25.09 -0.35 -13.25
C TYR A 230 -25.00 1.12 -13.64
N LYS A 231 -25.01 1.39 -14.95
CA LYS A 231 -25.21 2.73 -15.46
C LYS A 231 -26.64 3.18 -15.18
N ASN A 232 -26.79 4.36 -14.57
CA ASN A 232 -28.10 4.95 -14.29
C ASN A 232 -28.99 5.01 -15.55
N GLY A 233 -30.27 4.68 -15.38
CA GLY A 233 -31.26 4.66 -16.46
C GLY A 233 -31.23 3.43 -17.37
N THR A 234 -30.30 2.48 -17.14
CA THR A 234 -30.27 1.17 -17.83
C THR A 234 -30.97 0.06 -17.04
N VAL A 235 -31.29 0.32 -15.77
CA VAL A 235 -32.01 -0.59 -14.87
C VAL A 235 -33.29 0.07 -14.34
N PRO A 236 -34.31 -0.70 -13.91
CA PRO A 236 -35.62 -0.15 -13.50
C PRO A 236 -35.65 0.38 -12.05
N PHE A 237 -34.49 0.57 -11.41
CA PHE A 237 -34.37 1.09 -10.05
C PHE A 237 -33.34 2.21 -10.00
N ASN A 238 -33.46 3.07 -8.98
CA ASN A 238 -32.54 4.17 -8.73
C ASN A 238 -31.94 4.03 -7.33
N GLY A 239 -30.65 4.30 -7.20
CA GLY A 239 -29.96 4.23 -5.91
C GLY A 239 -29.72 2.80 -5.41
N PRO A 240 -29.14 2.67 -4.20
CA PRO A 240 -28.72 1.39 -3.66
C PRO A 240 -29.89 0.46 -3.32
N HIS A 241 -29.79 -0.77 -3.80
CA HIS A 241 -30.73 -1.84 -3.53
C HIS A 241 -29.98 -3.09 -3.07
N VAL A 242 -30.64 -3.93 -2.29
CA VAL A 242 -30.13 -5.23 -1.88
C VAL A 242 -31.10 -6.33 -2.29
N ARG A 243 -30.59 -7.41 -2.88
CA ARG A 243 -31.34 -8.62 -3.21
C ARG A 243 -31.05 -9.68 -2.17
N MET A 244 -32.10 -10.34 -1.68
CA MET A 244 -32.00 -11.53 -0.86
C MET A 244 -32.85 -12.64 -1.50
N GLY A 245 -32.19 -13.67 -2.00
CA GLY A 245 -32.82 -14.66 -2.87
C GLY A 245 -33.26 -14.02 -4.20
N CYS A 246 -34.55 -14.07 -4.53
CA CYS A 246 -35.08 -13.52 -5.77
C CYS A 246 -35.71 -12.12 -5.64
N VAL A 247 -35.75 -11.55 -4.43
CA VAL A 247 -36.44 -10.28 -4.15
C VAL A 247 -35.43 -9.18 -3.87
N MET A 248 -35.62 -8.05 -4.52
CA MET A 248 -34.81 -6.84 -4.37
C MET A 248 -35.55 -5.79 -3.53
N TYR A 249 -34.81 -5.15 -2.62
CA TYR A 249 -35.29 -4.16 -1.67
C TYR A 249 -34.45 -2.88 -1.78
N PRO A 250 -35.06 -1.68 -1.83
CA PRO A 250 -34.33 -0.46 -1.55
C PRO A 250 -33.88 -0.48 -0.09
N PHE A 251 -32.72 0.09 0.22
CA PHE A 251 -32.34 0.33 1.61
C PHE A 251 -31.91 1.78 1.86
N ASP A 252 -32.22 2.24 3.06
CA ASP A 252 -31.97 3.60 3.51
C ASP A 252 -30.55 3.67 4.09
N MET A 253 -29.67 4.38 3.39
CA MET A 253 -28.29 4.51 3.80
C MET A 253 -28.14 5.23 5.16
N ARG A 254 -29.14 5.99 5.61
CA ARG A 254 -29.14 6.61 6.95
C ARG A 254 -29.18 5.57 8.09
N GLN A 255 -29.56 4.33 7.78
CA GLN A 255 -29.63 3.24 8.74
C GLN A 255 -28.29 2.54 8.96
N ILE A 256 -27.27 2.84 8.14
CA ILE A 256 -25.95 2.22 8.19
C ILE A 256 -24.84 3.27 8.26
N LYS A 257 -23.68 2.86 8.75
CA LYS A 257 -22.45 3.64 8.60
C LYS A 257 -21.84 3.35 7.24
N THR A 258 -21.43 4.40 6.53
CA THR A 258 -20.76 4.37 5.23
C THR A 258 -19.62 5.37 5.26
N THR A 259 -18.56 5.12 4.49
CA THR A 259 -17.47 6.10 4.31
C THR A 259 -17.92 7.30 3.46
N GLY A 260 -19.09 7.17 2.79
CA GLY A 260 -19.74 8.20 2.00
C GLY A 260 -19.35 8.20 0.53
N PHE A 261 -18.83 7.07 0.01
CA PHE A 261 -18.55 6.91 -1.43
C PHE A 261 -19.78 6.41 -2.18
N LEU A 262 -20.54 5.49 -1.60
CA LEU A 262 -21.86 5.13 -2.09
C LEU A 262 -22.79 6.34 -1.96
N ASP A 263 -23.53 6.65 -3.03
CA ASP A 263 -24.49 7.75 -3.05
C ASP A 263 -25.90 7.25 -3.43
N TYR A 264 -26.94 7.99 -3.02
CA TYR A 264 -28.33 7.68 -3.39
C TYR A 264 -28.59 7.71 -4.89
N SER A 265 -27.74 8.35 -5.67
CA SER A 265 -27.81 8.33 -7.13
C SER A 265 -27.13 7.12 -7.78
N ASP A 266 -26.38 6.30 -7.04
CA ASP A 266 -25.69 5.14 -7.62
C ASP A 266 -26.62 3.93 -7.73
N ALA A 267 -26.90 3.46 -8.96
CA ALA A 267 -27.62 2.22 -9.20
C ALA A 267 -26.73 0.99 -8.88
N VAL A 268 -26.67 0.61 -7.61
CA VAL A 268 -25.94 -0.57 -7.12
C VAL A 268 -26.93 -1.59 -6.59
N LEU A 269 -26.80 -2.84 -7.06
CA LEU A 269 -27.49 -3.99 -6.50
C LEU A 269 -26.50 -4.82 -5.68
N PHE A 270 -26.74 -4.93 -4.38
CA PHE A 270 -26.01 -5.82 -3.48
C PHE A 270 -26.70 -7.17 -3.39
N ASP A 271 -25.94 -8.24 -3.22
CA ASP A 271 -26.45 -9.59 -3.02
C ASP A 271 -26.21 -10.02 -1.56
N ALA A 272 -27.30 -10.33 -0.88
CA ALA A 272 -27.30 -10.76 0.51
C ALA A 272 -27.70 -12.23 0.64
N PRO A 273 -27.01 -13.02 1.49
CA PRO A 273 -27.39 -14.39 1.77
C PRO A 273 -28.83 -14.51 2.31
N ILE A 274 -29.53 -15.58 1.98
CA ILE A 274 -30.89 -15.79 2.49
C ILE A 274 -30.87 -15.92 4.01
N GLY A 275 -31.68 -15.08 4.68
CA GLY A 275 -31.77 -15.02 6.13
C GLY A 275 -30.81 -14.02 6.79
N SER A 276 -29.93 -13.35 6.03
CA SER A 276 -29.07 -12.30 6.59
C SER A 276 -29.79 -10.96 6.75
N LEU A 277 -30.93 -10.75 6.08
CA LEU A 277 -31.74 -9.54 6.21
C LEU A 277 -33.10 -9.86 6.80
N LYS A 278 -33.56 -9.00 7.70
CA LYS A 278 -34.94 -9.00 8.18
C LYS A 278 -35.78 -8.10 7.29
N VAL A 279 -36.95 -8.59 6.90
CA VAL A 279 -37.92 -7.91 6.06
C VAL A 279 -39.20 -7.67 6.84
N THR A 280 -39.95 -6.64 6.49
CA THR A 280 -41.31 -6.47 7.01
C THR A 280 -42.22 -7.62 6.58
N LEU A 281 -43.36 -7.80 7.26
CA LEU A 281 -44.31 -8.87 6.93
C LEU A 281 -44.86 -8.76 5.49
N SER A 282 -45.04 -7.55 4.97
CA SER A 282 -45.44 -7.29 3.58
C SER A 282 -44.31 -7.48 2.56
N ARG A 283 -43.06 -7.61 3.04
CA ARG A 283 -41.85 -7.75 2.20
C ARG A 283 -41.69 -6.63 1.17
N GLU A 284 -42.12 -5.44 1.54
CA GLU A 284 -41.95 -4.22 0.72
C GLU A 284 -40.67 -3.47 1.10
N GLU A 285 -40.28 -3.58 2.36
CA GLU A 285 -39.17 -2.84 2.95
C GLU A 285 -38.37 -3.75 3.89
N LEU A 286 -37.14 -3.36 4.16
CA LEU A 286 -36.30 -4.00 5.17
C LEU A 286 -36.74 -3.57 6.57
N ALA A 287 -36.60 -4.46 7.54
CA ALA A 287 -36.67 -4.14 8.95
C ALA A 287 -35.25 -3.96 9.48
N TYR A 288 -34.90 -2.76 9.93
CA TYR A 288 -33.54 -2.41 10.34
C TYR A 288 -33.24 -2.82 11.79
N ASP A 289 -33.18 -4.13 12.04
CA ASP A 289 -32.54 -4.66 13.24
C ASP A 289 -31.01 -4.64 13.13
N ASP A 290 -30.33 -4.96 14.24
CA ASP A 290 -28.87 -4.87 14.30
C ASP A 290 -28.18 -5.79 13.28
N ASN A 291 -28.73 -6.99 13.05
CA ASN A 291 -28.20 -7.94 12.07
C ASN A 291 -28.34 -7.41 10.63
N THR A 292 -29.49 -6.84 10.29
CA THR A 292 -29.75 -6.26 8.96
C THR A 292 -28.83 -5.06 8.72
N LYS A 293 -28.70 -4.16 9.70
CA LYS A 293 -27.79 -3.01 9.62
C LYS A 293 -26.34 -3.45 9.46
N ALA A 294 -25.89 -4.43 10.23
CA ALA A 294 -24.54 -4.97 10.15
C ALA A 294 -24.25 -5.61 8.78
N THR A 295 -25.21 -6.38 8.25
CA THR A 295 -25.08 -6.99 6.92
C THR A 295 -24.97 -5.94 5.82
N LEU A 296 -25.85 -4.94 5.83
CA LEU A 296 -25.84 -3.85 4.85
C LEU A 296 -24.57 -2.99 4.95
N ALA A 297 -24.11 -2.69 6.16
CA ALA A 297 -22.87 -1.95 6.39
C ALA A 297 -21.66 -2.73 5.83
N ARG A 298 -21.58 -4.04 6.09
CA ARG A 298 -20.51 -4.90 5.56
C ARG A 298 -20.51 -4.93 4.02
N LEU A 299 -21.67 -5.13 3.40
CA LEU A 299 -21.79 -5.14 1.94
C LEU A 299 -21.38 -3.81 1.32
N THR A 300 -21.78 -2.70 1.95
CA THR A 300 -21.42 -1.35 1.52
C THR A 300 -19.92 -1.10 1.67
N GLU A 301 -19.33 -1.47 2.80
CA GLU A 301 -17.89 -1.33 3.06
C GLU A 301 -17.07 -2.14 2.04
N GLU A 302 -17.48 -3.38 1.74
CA GLU A 302 -16.83 -4.22 0.73
C GLU A 302 -16.82 -3.56 -0.66
N TYR A 303 -17.95 -2.98 -1.06
CA TYR A 303 -18.05 -2.19 -2.29
C TYR A 303 -17.12 -0.97 -2.30
N GLU A 304 -17.14 -0.19 -1.22
CA GLU A 304 -16.33 1.03 -1.10
C GLU A 304 -14.83 0.70 -1.11
N GLN A 305 -14.41 -0.35 -0.39
CA GLN A 305 -13.02 -0.81 -0.37
C GLN A 305 -12.56 -1.36 -1.72
N ASN A 306 -13.42 -2.11 -2.43
CA ASN A 306 -13.10 -2.57 -3.78
C ASN A 306 -12.95 -1.40 -4.75
N PHE A 307 -13.79 -0.37 -4.62
CA PHE A 307 -13.66 0.85 -5.43
C PHE A 307 -12.31 1.55 -5.19
N ILE A 308 -11.94 1.74 -3.92
CA ILE A 308 -10.64 2.34 -3.53
C ILE A 308 -9.49 1.49 -4.07
N ARG A 309 -9.54 0.17 -3.90
CA ARG A 309 -8.50 -0.76 -4.39
C ARG A 309 -8.34 -0.69 -5.90
N ASN A 310 -9.43 -0.62 -6.65
CA ASN A 310 -9.39 -0.51 -8.11
C ASN A 310 -8.76 0.81 -8.55
N CYS A 311 -9.11 1.93 -7.89
CA CYS A 311 -8.48 3.22 -8.15
C CYS A 311 -6.98 3.20 -7.81
N GLN A 312 -6.62 2.64 -6.66
CA GLN A 312 -5.22 2.50 -6.23
C GLN A 312 -4.42 1.65 -7.23
N THR A 313 -4.96 0.52 -7.65
CA THR A 313 -4.34 -0.37 -8.63
C THR A 313 -4.13 0.34 -9.96
N ALA A 314 -5.12 1.11 -10.45
CA ALA A 314 -4.97 1.89 -11.67
C ALA A 314 -3.86 2.94 -11.54
N VAL A 315 -3.86 3.70 -10.45
CA VAL A 315 -2.84 4.72 -10.16
C VAL A 315 -1.44 4.11 -10.09
N ASP A 316 -1.27 2.95 -9.46
CA ASP A 316 0.02 2.30 -9.28
C ASP A 316 0.67 1.87 -10.60
N THR A 317 -0.10 1.73 -11.68
CA THR A 317 0.44 1.43 -13.03
C THR A 317 1.12 2.63 -13.70
N ALA A 318 0.91 3.85 -13.20
CA ALA A 318 1.48 5.05 -13.80
C ALA A 318 2.99 5.13 -13.60
N GLU A 319 3.69 5.53 -14.67
CA GLU A 319 5.14 5.72 -14.68
C GLU A 319 5.57 6.95 -13.87
N ASP A 320 4.77 8.01 -13.92
CA ASP A 320 5.00 9.30 -13.26
C ASP A 320 3.73 9.84 -12.56
N LEU A 321 3.88 10.94 -11.81
CA LEU A 321 2.79 11.55 -11.04
C LEU A 321 1.71 12.16 -11.94
N ILE A 322 2.05 12.63 -13.14
CA ILE A 322 1.07 13.25 -14.05
C ILE A 322 0.13 12.18 -14.60
N GLY A 323 0.68 11.05 -15.07
CA GLY A 323 -0.09 9.89 -15.49
C GLY A 323 -0.92 9.29 -14.34
N ALA A 324 -0.38 9.29 -13.12
CA ALA A 324 -1.10 8.84 -11.93
C ALA A 324 -2.37 9.68 -11.66
N VAL A 325 -2.26 11.01 -11.75
CA VAL A 325 -3.41 11.92 -11.58
C VAL A 325 -4.42 11.73 -12.71
N GLU A 326 -3.97 11.51 -13.95
CA GLU A 326 -4.85 11.27 -15.09
C GLU A 326 -5.69 10.00 -14.93
N LEU A 327 -5.05 8.86 -14.63
CA LEU A 327 -5.75 7.60 -14.40
C LEU A 327 -6.73 7.71 -13.22
N PHE A 328 -6.37 8.46 -12.18
CA PHE A 328 -7.28 8.74 -11.08
C PHE A 328 -8.50 9.57 -11.52
N GLU A 329 -8.31 10.62 -12.31
CA GLU A 329 -9.41 11.46 -12.81
C GLU A 329 -10.34 10.68 -13.75
N GLU A 330 -9.81 9.78 -14.58
CA GLU A 330 -10.60 8.89 -15.43
C GLU A 330 -11.42 7.91 -14.60
N ALA A 331 -10.80 7.22 -13.63
CA ALA A 331 -11.48 6.30 -12.73
C ALA A 331 -12.55 6.98 -11.87
N THR A 332 -12.38 8.27 -11.56
CA THR A 332 -13.29 9.03 -10.71
C THR A 332 -14.21 9.98 -11.46
N GLN A 333 -14.23 9.97 -12.80
CA GLN A 333 -15.05 10.92 -13.59
C GLN A 333 -16.56 10.84 -13.29
N SER A 334 -17.04 9.65 -12.92
CA SER A 334 -18.46 9.44 -12.58
C SER A 334 -18.79 9.90 -11.16
N LEU A 335 -17.77 10.17 -10.36
CA LEU A 335 -17.92 10.65 -9.00
C LEU A 335 -17.94 12.17 -9.03
N GLY A 336 -18.97 12.76 -8.43
CA GLY A 336 -19.02 14.21 -8.24
C GLY A 336 -17.84 14.70 -7.38
N VAL A 337 -17.51 15.99 -7.51
CA VAL A 337 -16.31 16.63 -6.95
C VAL A 337 -16.03 16.24 -5.49
N SER A 338 -17.05 16.29 -4.61
CA SER A 338 -16.87 15.99 -3.19
C SER A 338 -16.37 14.56 -2.92
N ARG A 339 -16.81 13.57 -3.70
CA ARG A 339 -16.38 12.17 -3.54
C ARG A 339 -14.98 11.96 -4.09
N THR A 340 -14.68 12.61 -5.22
CA THR A 340 -13.34 12.59 -5.81
C THR A 340 -12.29 13.17 -4.86
N GLU A 341 -12.59 14.29 -4.19
CA GLU A 341 -11.65 14.88 -3.22
C GLU A 341 -11.41 13.97 -2.00
N LYS A 342 -12.46 13.33 -1.47
CA LYS A 342 -12.28 12.32 -0.40
C LYS A 342 -11.39 11.16 -0.83
N LEU A 343 -11.50 10.72 -2.08
CA LEU A 343 -10.63 9.66 -2.60
C LEU A 343 -9.17 10.11 -2.73
N ARG A 344 -8.90 11.39 -3.01
CA ARG A 344 -7.52 11.93 -3.06
C ARG A 344 -6.82 11.88 -1.70
N GLU A 345 -7.57 11.82 -0.60
CA GLU A 345 -7.00 11.65 0.75
C GLU A 345 -6.48 10.22 0.99
N VAL A 346 -7.09 9.23 0.34
CA VAL A 346 -6.84 7.81 0.56
C VAL A 346 -5.92 7.21 -0.50
N VAL A 347 -6.16 7.52 -1.77
CA VAL A 347 -5.42 6.98 -2.91
C VAL A 347 -4.13 7.78 -3.11
N LYS A 348 -2.99 7.09 -3.10
CA LYS A 348 -1.66 7.70 -3.19
C LYS A 348 -0.80 7.01 -4.23
N TRP A 349 -0.07 7.78 -5.02
CA TRP A 349 0.93 7.22 -5.94
C TRP A 349 2.31 7.27 -5.31
N ARG A 350 2.93 6.11 -5.03
CA ARG A 350 4.25 6.01 -4.37
C ARG A 350 4.38 6.88 -3.11
N GLY A 351 3.29 6.94 -2.32
CA GLY A 351 3.18 7.76 -1.10
C GLY A 351 2.83 9.24 -1.32
N LYS A 352 2.75 9.71 -2.57
CA LYS A 352 2.38 11.08 -2.94
C LYS A 352 0.87 11.22 -3.11
N THR A 353 0.35 12.37 -2.67
CA THR A 353 -1.05 12.75 -2.83
C THR A 353 -1.35 13.20 -4.25
N LEU A 354 -2.51 12.84 -4.77
CA LEU A 354 -2.93 13.17 -6.13
C LEU A 354 -3.67 14.51 -6.13
N SER A 355 -2.98 15.59 -6.49
CA SER A 355 -3.59 16.93 -6.64
C SER A 355 -4.14 17.12 -8.05
N SER A 356 -5.23 17.90 -8.20
CA SER A 356 -5.74 18.32 -9.52
C SER A 356 -4.89 19.43 -10.17
N THR A 357 -4.05 20.10 -9.38
CA THR A 357 -3.15 21.18 -9.82
C THR A 357 -1.71 20.90 -9.41
N VAL A 358 -0.77 21.47 -10.17
CA VAL A 358 0.66 21.36 -9.88
C VAL A 358 0.95 21.94 -8.48
N PRO A 359 1.58 21.18 -7.56
CA PRO A 359 1.86 21.66 -6.21
C PRO A 359 2.88 22.81 -6.23
N LYS A 360 2.55 23.92 -5.55
CA LYS A 360 3.41 25.11 -5.45
C LYS A 360 4.17 25.15 -4.12
N ILE A 361 5.09 24.19 -3.93
CA ILE A 361 5.96 24.15 -2.75
C ILE A 361 7.26 24.88 -3.09
N ASN A 362 7.51 26.06 -2.49
CA ASN A 362 8.72 26.87 -2.71
C ASN A 362 9.05 27.18 -4.19
N CYS A 363 8.04 27.15 -5.06
CA CYS A 363 8.17 27.42 -6.49
C CYS A 363 7.00 28.25 -7.03
N LYS A 364 7.19 28.78 -8.23
CA LYS A 364 6.17 29.38 -9.08
C LYS A 364 6.06 28.58 -10.36
N THR A 365 4.89 28.58 -11.00
CA THR A 365 4.65 27.81 -12.22
C THR A 365 4.11 28.70 -13.32
N GLY A 366 4.65 28.55 -14.52
CA GLY A 366 4.23 29.24 -15.73
C GLY A 366 3.84 28.24 -16.80
N MET A 367 2.94 28.66 -17.69
CA MET A 367 2.44 27.85 -18.80
C MET A 367 2.88 28.48 -20.11
N LEU A 368 3.57 27.70 -20.95
CA LEU A 368 3.80 28.06 -22.35
C LEU A 368 3.12 27.00 -23.21
N ALA A 369 2.06 27.37 -23.92
CA ALA A 369 1.31 26.48 -24.80
C ALA A 369 2.03 26.30 -26.15
N ASP A 370 1.73 25.22 -26.88
CA ASP A 370 2.33 24.95 -28.18
C ASP A 370 2.26 26.14 -29.15
N GLY A 371 3.32 26.30 -29.94
CA GLY A 371 3.44 27.36 -30.94
C GLY A 371 3.88 28.73 -30.42
N TRP A 372 4.24 28.85 -29.14
CA TRP A 372 4.81 30.10 -28.61
C TRP A 372 6.16 30.43 -29.26
N VAL A 373 6.34 31.69 -29.67
CA VAL A 373 7.58 32.15 -30.33
C VAL A 373 8.30 33.25 -29.55
N HIS A 374 7.65 33.86 -28.57
CA HIS A 374 8.22 34.87 -27.69
C HIS A 374 7.43 34.92 -26.38
N PHE A 375 8.05 35.42 -25.30
CA PHE A 375 7.37 35.80 -24.06
C PHE A 375 8.04 37.03 -23.45
N ASP A 376 7.25 37.91 -22.84
CA ASP A 376 7.76 39.15 -22.25
C ASP A 376 8.42 38.91 -20.89
N LYS A 377 7.77 38.13 -20.03
CA LYS A 377 8.22 37.82 -18.67
C LYS A 377 7.56 36.54 -18.16
N PHE A 378 8.12 35.98 -17.10
CA PHE A 378 7.50 34.88 -16.37
C PHE A 378 6.21 35.33 -15.67
N GLU A 379 5.13 34.59 -15.86
CA GLU A 379 3.85 34.79 -15.18
C GLU A 379 3.51 33.59 -14.31
N ASP A 380 3.32 33.83 -13.01
CA ASP A 380 2.95 32.77 -12.07
C ASP A 380 1.44 32.46 -12.21
N THR A 381 1.13 31.22 -12.54
CA THR A 381 -0.20 30.72 -12.89
C THR A 381 -0.46 29.39 -12.19
N THR A 382 -1.71 29.06 -11.90
CA THR A 382 -2.06 27.74 -11.35
C THR A 382 -2.34 26.79 -12.50
N VAL A 383 -1.52 25.75 -12.61
CA VAL A 383 -1.57 24.81 -13.73
C VAL A 383 -2.32 23.54 -13.29
N ARG A 384 -3.26 23.08 -14.10
CA ARG A 384 -3.91 21.77 -13.88
C ARG A 384 -2.96 20.65 -14.25
N MET A 385 -2.93 19.57 -13.46
CA MET A 385 -2.09 18.40 -13.75
C MET A 385 -2.41 17.80 -15.12
N SER A 386 -3.71 17.72 -15.48
CA SER A 386 -4.14 17.27 -16.80
C SER A 386 -3.65 18.14 -17.96
N TRP A 387 -3.38 19.44 -17.74
CA TRP A 387 -2.76 20.28 -18.78
C TRP A 387 -1.29 19.91 -18.98
N CYS A 388 -0.59 19.46 -17.95
CA CYS A 388 0.83 19.11 -18.03
C CYS A 388 1.08 17.84 -18.86
N ARG A 389 0.04 17.14 -19.30
CA ARG A 389 0.16 16.02 -20.23
C ARG A 389 0.94 16.45 -21.48
N ASP A 390 1.99 15.68 -21.80
CA ASP A 390 2.92 15.89 -22.91
C ASP A 390 3.75 17.19 -22.84
N ALA A 391 3.66 17.95 -21.74
CA ALA A 391 4.44 19.17 -21.57
C ALA A 391 5.88 18.83 -21.15
N LYS A 392 6.87 19.51 -21.74
CA LYS A 392 8.24 19.47 -21.23
C LYS A 392 8.33 20.24 -19.92
N ILE A 393 8.88 19.61 -18.88
CA ILE A 393 9.06 20.24 -17.58
C ILE A 393 10.42 20.92 -17.56
N VAL A 394 10.41 22.23 -17.27
CA VAL A 394 11.60 23.08 -17.30
C VAL A 394 11.77 23.73 -15.95
N ILE A 395 12.97 23.64 -15.37
CA ILE A 395 13.32 24.34 -14.14
C ILE A 395 14.26 25.50 -14.45
N GLU A 396 13.99 26.64 -13.81
CA GLU A 396 14.86 27.81 -13.86
C GLU A 396 14.96 28.48 -12.49
N HIS A 397 16.19 28.68 -12.03
CA HIS A 397 16.54 29.38 -10.82
C HIS A 397 16.74 30.89 -11.05
N ASN A 398 17.42 31.25 -12.14
CA ASN A 398 17.70 32.65 -12.46
C ASN A 398 17.01 33.09 -13.76
N PRO A 399 16.05 34.04 -13.72
CA PRO A 399 15.28 34.48 -14.88
C PRO A 399 16.03 35.39 -15.88
N SER A 400 17.35 35.49 -15.75
CA SER A 400 18.12 36.32 -16.66
C SER A 400 18.26 35.62 -18.01
N TYR A 401 17.86 36.33 -19.07
CA TYR A 401 17.94 35.86 -20.45
C TYR A 401 17.16 34.55 -20.72
N SER A 402 16.08 34.27 -19.98
CA SER A 402 15.28 33.04 -20.10
C SER A 402 14.97 32.70 -21.55
N TYR A 403 14.47 33.65 -22.35
CA TYR A 403 14.11 33.43 -23.75
C TYR A 403 15.30 32.92 -24.58
N SER A 404 16.50 33.49 -24.38
CA SER A 404 17.72 33.01 -25.07
C SER A 404 18.09 31.60 -24.64
N ARG A 405 17.90 31.25 -23.36
CA ARG A 405 18.15 29.89 -22.86
C ARG A 405 17.16 28.89 -23.43
N PHE A 406 15.88 29.25 -23.54
CA PHE A 406 14.87 28.42 -24.20
C PHE A 406 15.20 28.17 -25.68
N GLN A 407 15.72 29.18 -26.39
CA GLN A 407 16.21 29.01 -27.76
C GLN A 407 17.39 28.03 -27.82
N MET A 408 18.36 28.17 -26.92
CA MET A 408 19.52 27.27 -26.85
C MET A 408 19.12 25.83 -26.50
N ALA A 409 18.13 25.66 -25.62
CA ALA A 409 17.55 24.37 -25.26
C ALA A 409 16.60 23.80 -26.32
N GLN A 410 16.38 24.52 -27.44
CA GLN A 410 15.46 24.14 -28.52
C GLN A 410 14.00 23.93 -28.08
N LEU A 411 13.57 24.62 -27.03
CA LEU A 411 12.24 24.48 -26.42
C LEU A 411 11.19 25.46 -26.96
N VAL A 412 11.60 26.44 -27.78
CA VAL A 412 10.69 27.42 -28.39
C VAL A 412 9.66 26.72 -29.27
N GLY A 413 8.38 27.04 -29.04
CA GLY A 413 7.24 26.44 -29.76
C GLY A 413 6.72 25.14 -29.15
N GLN A 414 7.41 24.54 -28.17
CA GLN A 414 6.96 23.33 -27.49
C GLN A 414 6.11 23.67 -26.27
N LYS A 415 5.09 22.84 -25.98
CA LYS A 415 4.35 22.91 -24.71
C LYS A 415 5.29 22.71 -23.51
N VAL A 416 5.36 23.72 -22.64
CA VAL A 416 6.29 23.72 -21.51
C VAL A 416 5.56 24.07 -20.22
N LEU A 417 5.77 23.24 -19.20
CA LEU A 417 5.56 23.61 -17.80
C LEU A 417 6.84 24.25 -17.27
N TRP A 418 6.81 25.57 -17.10
CA TRP A 418 7.97 26.34 -16.66
C TRP A 418 7.91 26.55 -15.14
N ILE A 419 8.84 25.94 -14.42
CA ILE A 419 8.90 25.97 -12.96
C ILE A 419 10.06 26.86 -12.53
N ARG A 420 9.77 27.80 -11.64
CA ARG A 420 10.78 28.70 -11.09
C ARG A 420 10.89 28.54 -9.59
N CYS A 421 12.09 28.21 -9.12
CA CYS A 421 12.38 28.01 -7.70
C CYS A 421 13.82 28.45 -7.37
N LYS A 422 14.11 28.75 -6.11
CA LYS A 422 15.52 28.98 -5.70
C LYS A 422 16.28 27.66 -5.73
N ARG A 423 17.58 27.69 -6.05
CA ARG A 423 18.43 26.49 -6.12
C ARG A 423 18.38 25.63 -4.86
N ALA A 424 18.37 26.26 -3.68
CA ALA A 424 18.26 25.57 -2.39
C ALA A 424 16.99 24.71 -2.22
N PHE A 425 15.90 25.02 -2.94
CA PHE A 425 14.64 24.28 -2.87
C PHE A 425 14.43 23.31 -4.04
N ARG A 426 15.45 23.11 -4.89
CA ARG A 426 15.34 22.29 -6.10
C ARG A 426 14.86 20.87 -5.80
N GLU A 427 15.52 20.18 -4.87
CA GLU A 427 15.19 18.79 -4.52
C GLU A 427 13.77 18.68 -3.93
N GLU A 428 13.37 19.65 -3.10
CA GLU A 428 12.03 19.69 -2.52
C GLU A 428 10.96 19.83 -3.61
N VAL A 429 11.19 20.71 -4.60
CA VAL A 429 10.30 20.93 -5.73
C VAL A 429 10.19 19.68 -6.61
N LEU A 430 11.32 19.07 -6.98
CA LEU A 430 11.32 17.83 -7.78
C LEU A 430 10.59 16.70 -7.06
N ASN A 431 10.85 16.53 -5.77
CA ASN A 431 10.19 15.54 -4.95
C ASN A 431 8.68 15.79 -4.85
N ALA A 432 8.24 17.05 -4.79
CA ALA A 432 6.82 17.41 -4.81
C ALA A 432 6.12 17.05 -6.13
N LEU A 433 6.87 17.06 -7.24
CA LEU A 433 6.39 16.73 -8.59
C LEU A 433 6.51 15.23 -8.93
N GLY A 434 7.02 14.40 -8.01
CA GLY A 434 7.24 12.98 -8.25
C GLY A 434 8.54 12.64 -8.98
N ASN A 435 9.55 13.53 -8.90
CA ASN A 435 10.87 13.41 -9.54
C ASN A 435 10.80 13.15 -11.06
N PRO A 436 10.11 14.01 -11.83
CA PRO A 436 10.05 13.85 -13.27
C PRO A 436 11.39 14.17 -13.93
N GLU A 437 11.54 13.77 -15.19
CA GLU A 437 12.62 14.28 -16.04
C GLU A 437 12.41 15.78 -16.29
N VAL A 438 13.45 16.58 -16.07
CA VAL A 438 13.39 18.05 -16.22
C VAL A 438 14.54 18.57 -17.07
N VAL A 439 14.29 19.65 -17.81
CA VAL A 439 15.33 20.43 -18.48
C VAL A 439 15.75 21.59 -17.57
N GLU A 440 17.02 21.58 -17.17
CA GLU A 440 17.62 22.62 -16.33
C GLU A 440 18.06 23.81 -17.18
N LEU A 441 17.28 24.88 -17.19
CA LEU A 441 17.49 26.01 -18.09
C LEU A 441 18.78 26.78 -17.77
N ASP A 442 19.22 26.80 -16.50
CA ASP A 442 20.43 27.49 -16.06
C ASP A 442 21.74 26.85 -16.54
N THR A 443 21.69 25.62 -17.07
CA THR A 443 22.87 24.94 -17.69
C THR A 443 23.27 25.59 -19.02
N PHE A 444 22.32 26.23 -19.71
CA PHE A 444 22.57 26.91 -20.99
C PHE A 444 23.18 28.29 -20.75
N LYS A 445 24.51 28.36 -20.74
CA LYS A 445 25.25 29.62 -20.58
C LYS A 445 25.12 30.51 -21.80
N VAL A 446 24.40 31.62 -21.66
CA VAL A 446 24.22 32.60 -22.76
C VAL A 446 25.57 33.23 -23.09
N PRO A 447 26.05 33.19 -24.35
CA PRO A 447 27.34 33.75 -24.73
C PRO A 447 27.46 35.23 -24.40
N ALA A 448 28.64 35.67 -23.97
CA ALA A 448 28.90 37.07 -23.60
C ALA A 448 28.58 38.07 -24.73
N SER A 449 28.71 37.66 -26.00
CA SER A 449 28.36 38.46 -27.18
C SER A 449 26.86 38.74 -27.30
N LYS A 450 26.00 37.91 -26.70
CA LYS A 450 24.54 38.09 -26.66
C LYS A 450 24.06 38.76 -25.37
N ARG A 451 24.95 38.99 -24.40
CA ARG A 451 24.64 39.72 -23.16
C ARG A 451 24.70 41.22 -23.44
N THR A 452 23.71 41.96 -22.98
CA THR A 452 23.69 43.42 -23.18
C THR A 452 24.74 44.06 -22.27
N ARG A 453 25.83 44.62 -22.85
CA ARG A 453 26.85 45.36 -22.08
C ARG A 453 26.20 46.55 -21.37
N GLY A 454 26.01 46.43 -20.06
CA GLY A 454 25.35 47.43 -19.21
C GLY A 454 26.05 47.59 -17.86
N LYS A 455 25.39 48.18 -16.86
CA LYS A 455 25.98 48.39 -15.52
C LYS A 455 26.39 47.08 -14.81
N THR A 456 25.74 45.95 -15.14
CA THR A 456 25.94 44.64 -14.50
C THR A 456 27.07 43.80 -15.12
N VAL A 457 27.36 43.97 -16.42
CA VAL A 457 28.41 43.24 -17.16
C VAL A 457 29.70 44.05 -17.17
N ARG A 458 30.74 43.60 -16.47
CA ARG A 458 32.06 44.26 -16.43
C ARG A 458 33.21 43.25 -16.37
N ARG A 459 34.40 43.64 -16.85
CA ARG A 459 35.63 42.89 -16.59
C ARG A 459 35.91 42.84 -15.09
N ARG A 460 35.92 41.64 -14.53
CA ARG A 460 36.20 41.37 -13.12
C ARG A 460 37.26 40.30 -13.00
N ARG A 461 37.95 40.29 -11.86
CA ARG A 461 38.96 39.27 -11.57
C ARG A 461 38.25 37.99 -11.15
N VAL A 462 38.64 36.88 -11.74
CA VAL A 462 37.97 35.59 -11.55
C VAL A 462 39.02 34.48 -11.40
N MET A 463 38.60 33.38 -10.78
CA MET A 463 39.24 32.07 -10.91
C MET A 463 38.44 31.25 -11.91
N VAL A 464 39.14 30.62 -12.86
CA VAL A 464 38.54 29.74 -13.85
C VAL A 464 39.15 28.36 -13.69
N VAL A 465 38.28 27.35 -13.60
CA VAL A 465 38.67 25.94 -13.63
C VAL A 465 39.04 25.59 -15.07
N THR A 466 40.28 25.19 -15.31
CA THR A 466 40.81 24.83 -16.63
C THR A 466 40.70 23.34 -16.88
N GLU A 467 40.94 22.93 -18.13
CA GLU A 467 41.08 21.52 -18.52
C GLU A 467 42.04 20.78 -17.57
N GLY A 468 41.62 19.61 -17.09
CA GLY A 468 42.37 18.79 -16.13
C GLY A 468 42.32 19.25 -14.67
N GLY A 469 41.43 20.19 -14.29
CA GLY A 469 41.20 20.58 -12.90
C GLY A 469 42.19 21.61 -12.33
N GLY A 470 42.96 22.24 -13.22
CA GLY A 470 43.80 23.39 -12.87
C GLY A 470 42.97 24.64 -12.57
N VAL A 471 43.55 25.60 -11.84
CA VAL A 471 42.87 26.85 -11.50
C VAL A 471 43.71 28.05 -11.93
N LEU A 472 43.22 28.76 -12.94
CA LEU A 472 43.81 29.98 -13.48
C LEU A 472 43.14 31.22 -12.87
N VAL A 473 43.93 32.25 -12.59
CA VAL A 473 43.39 33.58 -12.21
C VAL A 473 43.44 34.48 -13.44
N SER A 474 42.30 34.98 -13.89
CA SER A 474 42.16 35.80 -15.10
C SER A 474 41.26 37.04 -14.87
N GLN A 475 41.07 37.85 -15.90
CA GLN A 475 40.06 38.91 -15.92
C GLN A 475 39.06 38.67 -17.06
N GLU A 476 37.79 38.49 -16.70
CA GLU A 476 36.73 38.12 -17.65
C GLU A 476 35.50 39.01 -17.51
N ASP A 477 34.70 39.08 -18.57
CA ASP A 477 33.43 39.82 -18.58
C ASP A 477 32.39 39.03 -17.74
N VAL A 478 32.17 39.48 -16.51
CA VAL A 478 31.22 38.86 -15.57
C VAL A 478 29.92 39.69 -15.54
N ASP A 479 28.79 39.02 -15.74
CA ASP A 479 27.46 39.61 -15.53
C ASP A 479 26.99 39.35 -14.10
N LEU A 480 26.90 40.40 -13.28
CA LEU A 480 26.40 40.28 -11.91
C LEU A 480 24.95 39.79 -11.83
N ALA A 481 24.16 39.90 -12.91
CA ALA A 481 22.79 39.39 -12.95
C ALA A 481 22.72 37.86 -13.07
N GLU A 482 23.76 37.19 -13.60
CA GLU A 482 23.76 35.72 -13.76
C GLU A 482 23.93 34.98 -12.43
N GLY A 483 24.46 35.67 -11.39
CA GLY A 483 24.77 35.01 -10.13
C GLY A 483 25.95 34.04 -10.27
N GLY A 484 26.24 33.31 -9.21
CA GLY A 484 27.31 32.31 -9.20
C GLY A 484 28.13 32.31 -7.91
N PHE A 485 29.30 31.66 -7.97
CA PHE A 485 30.19 31.58 -6.82
C PHE A 485 31.14 32.78 -6.76
N TYR A 486 31.39 33.27 -5.55
CA TYR A 486 32.41 34.28 -5.32
C TYR A 486 33.27 34.02 -4.09
N LEU A 487 34.43 34.66 -4.08
CA LEU A 487 35.39 34.74 -2.98
C LEU A 487 35.60 36.22 -2.64
N GLN A 488 35.60 36.55 -1.35
CA GLN A 488 35.81 37.93 -0.91
C GLN A 488 37.28 38.16 -0.56
N ARG A 489 37.94 39.13 -1.19
CA ARG A 489 39.32 39.47 -0.88
C ARG A 489 39.43 40.12 0.50
N VAL A 490 40.46 39.77 1.26
CA VAL A 490 40.73 40.32 2.60
C VAL A 490 42.07 41.06 2.62
N SER A 491 42.11 42.28 3.13
CA SER A 491 43.33 43.08 3.25
C SER A 491 44.08 42.83 4.58
N ASN A 492 45.07 41.93 4.59
CA ASN A 492 45.89 41.66 5.77
C ASN A 492 47.04 42.67 5.97
N GLY A 493 46.71 43.93 6.29
CA GLY A 493 47.61 44.93 6.89
C GLY A 493 49.00 45.18 6.24
N LEU A 494 49.83 46.00 6.89
CA LEU A 494 51.13 46.49 6.36
C LEU A 494 52.20 45.40 6.16
N TYR A 495 52.04 44.19 6.73
CA TYR A 495 53.01 43.09 6.66
C TYR A 495 52.85 42.17 5.43
N SER A 496 51.69 42.15 4.75
CA SER A 496 51.43 41.28 3.58
C SER A 496 52.19 41.69 2.32
N ARG A 497 52.55 42.98 2.17
CA ARG A 497 53.20 43.51 0.95
C ARG A 497 54.59 42.95 0.65
N ARG A 498 55.27 42.32 1.63
CA ARG A 498 56.64 41.81 1.46
C ARG A 498 56.74 40.37 0.93
N ARG A 499 55.64 39.59 0.88
CA ARG A 499 55.67 38.17 0.47
C ARG A 499 54.71 37.77 -0.66
N GLY A 500 53.90 38.68 -1.19
CA GLY A 500 53.07 38.40 -2.39
C GLY A 500 51.92 37.40 -2.21
N ASN A 501 51.65 36.92 -0.99
CA ASN A 501 50.54 36.00 -0.72
C ASN A 501 49.23 36.78 -0.50
N GLU A 502 48.25 36.52 -1.37
CA GLU A 502 46.90 37.08 -1.34
C GLU A 502 45.96 36.17 -0.52
N TYR A 503 45.02 36.77 0.23
CA TYR A 503 44.09 36.06 1.10
C TYR A 503 42.62 36.37 0.73
N VAL A 504 41.77 35.37 0.88
CA VAL A 504 40.33 35.42 0.58
C VAL A 504 39.51 34.78 1.70
N LYS A 505 38.30 35.30 1.91
CA LYS A 505 37.26 34.71 2.74
C LYS A 505 36.44 33.74 1.89
N VAL A 506 36.23 32.54 2.44
CA VAL A 506 35.72 31.36 1.72
C VAL A 506 34.29 31.05 2.10
N SER A 507 33.96 31.11 3.38
CA SER A 507 32.62 30.97 3.92
C SER A 507 32.31 32.11 4.88
N THR A 508 31.05 32.29 5.24
CA THR A 508 30.64 33.29 6.24
C THR A 508 31.29 33.06 7.61
N GLU A 509 31.54 31.80 7.98
CA GLU A 509 32.00 31.34 9.30
C GLU A 509 33.52 31.14 9.43
N GLN A 510 34.27 31.05 8.31
CA GLN A 510 35.70 30.74 8.32
C GLN A 510 36.62 31.97 8.26
N ASN A 511 37.84 31.79 8.80
CA ASN A 511 38.93 32.75 8.70
C ASN A 511 39.47 32.88 7.26
N SER A 512 40.15 33.99 6.96
CA SER A 512 40.75 34.20 5.64
C SER A 512 41.84 33.18 5.34
N VAL A 513 41.84 32.59 4.15
CA VAL A 513 42.86 31.63 3.69
C VAL A 513 43.63 32.16 2.49
N SER A 514 44.83 31.62 2.26
CA SER A 514 45.63 32.02 1.12
C SER A 514 45.01 31.56 -0.21
N LEU A 515 45.26 32.33 -1.27
CA LEU A 515 44.77 32.04 -2.61
C LEU A 515 45.25 30.67 -3.15
N SER A 516 46.42 30.18 -2.69
CA SER A 516 46.94 28.86 -3.06
C SER A 516 46.14 27.73 -2.43
N VAL A 517 45.76 27.84 -1.16
CA VAL A 517 44.89 26.85 -0.49
C VAL A 517 43.54 26.79 -1.19
N MET A 518 42.99 27.93 -1.63
CA MET A 518 41.74 27.91 -2.40
C MET A 518 41.84 27.20 -3.74
N LYS A 519 42.99 27.28 -4.43
CA LYS A 519 43.18 26.51 -5.67
C LYS A 519 43.12 25.02 -5.41
N GLU A 520 43.68 24.55 -4.29
CA GLU A 520 43.63 23.14 -3.89
C GLU A 520 42.20 22.71 -3.57
N VAL A 521 41.42 23.53 -2.87
CA VAL A 521 40.01 23.27 -2.57
C VAL A 521 39.19 23.17 -3.85
N ILE A 522 39.33 24.14 -4.77
CA ILE A 522 38.62 24.14 -6.05
C ILE A 522 39.03 22.93 -6.90
N SER A 523 40.31 22.57 -6.91
CA SER A 523 40.81 21.42 -7.64
C SER A 523 40.28 20.10 -7.06
N ALA A 524 40.23 19.97 -5.72
CA ALA A 524 39.60 18.83 -5.06
C ALA A 524 38.08 18.76 -5.36
N SER A 525 37.39 19.90 -5.36
CA SER A 525 35.99 19.98 -5.79
C SER A 525 35.81 19.52 -7.24
N PHE A 526 36.76 19.81 -8.13
CA PHE A 526 36.73 19.34 -9.52
C PHE A 526 36.93 17.81 -9.61
N GLU A 527 37.94 17.28 -8.91
CA GLU A 527 38.22 15.83 -8.92
C GLU A 527 37.04 14.98 -8.38
N LEU A 528 36.21 15.56 -7.51
CA LEU A 528 35.00 14.94 -6.97
C LEU A 528 33.71 15.32 -7.72
N GLY A 529 33.82 16.04 -8.84
CA GLY A 529 32.70 16.38 -9.72
C GLY A 529 31.73 17.43 -9.16
N LEU A 530 32.16 18.25 -8.19
CA LEU A 530 31.36 19.34 -7.61
C LEU A 530 31.46 20.65 -8.40
N VAL A 531 32.53 20.81 -9.18
CA VAL A 531 32.68 21.92 -10.13
C VAL A 531 33.15 21.39 -11.48
N GLU A 532 32.68 22.02 -12.55
CA GLU A 532 32.99 21.62 -13.92
C GLU A 532 34.08 22.49 -14.54
N GLU A 533 34.70 21.99 -15.61
CA GLU A 533 35.60 22.79 -16.44
C GLU A 533 34.89 24.07 -16.94
N GLY A 534 35.59 25.20 -16.90
CA GLY A 534 35.05 26.50 -17.27
C GLY A 534 34.24 27.19 -16.16
N THR A 535 34.08 26.57 -14.98
CA THR A 535 33.45 27.22 -13.82
C THR A 535 34.21 28.50 -13.46
N THR A 536 33.51 29.63 -13.52
CA THR A 536 34.05 30.95 -13.18
C THR A 536 33.64 31.35 -11.76
N ILE A 537 34.62 31.62 -10.90
CA ILE A 537 34.43 32.07 -9.52
C ILE A 537 34.89 33.51 -9.41
N LEU A 538 34.01 34.42 -9.00
CA LEU A 538 34.32 35.84 -8.90
C LEU A 538 35.23 36.13 -7.70
N ILE A 539 36.34 36.84 -7.89
CA ILE A 539 37.13 37.41 -6.79
C ILE A 539 36.65 38.85 -6.55
N GLN A 540 35.84 39.04 -5.53
CA GLN A 540 35.30 40.34 -5.15
C GLN A 540 36.31 41.15 -4.34
N SER A 541 36.55 42.41 -4.73
CA SER A 541 37.34 43.35 -3.93
C SER A 541 36.56 43.79 -2.69
N GLU A 542 37.27 44.06 -1.60
CA GLU A 542 36.70 44.54 -0.34
C GLU A 542 35.91 45.86 -0.52
N ASP A 543 36.34 46.71 -1.45
CA ASP A 543 35.71 48.02 -1.75
C ASP A 543 34.46 47.95 -2.64
N HIS A 544 34.05 46.75 -3.10
CA HIS A 544 32.90 46.60 -4.00
C HIS A 544 31.60 46.38 -3.21
N ALA A 545 30.51 47.00 -3.65
CA ALA A 545 29.17 46.82 -3.06
C ALA A 545 28.77 45.33 -2.96
N ALA A 546 27.96 45.01 -1.95
CA ALA A 546 27.45 43.66 -1.70
C ALA A 546 26.79 43.07 -2.96
N LEU A 547 27.09 41.79 -3.25
CA LEU A 547 26.44 41.05 -4.32
C LEU A 547 25.00 40.70 -3.92
N GLY A 548 24.11 40.53 -4.90
CA GLY A 548 22.72 40.14 -4.64
C GLY A 548 22.58 38.66 -4.25
N ASP A 549 21.39 38.27 -3.79
CA ASP A 549 21.05 36.91 -3.29
C ASP A 549 21.29 35.76 -4.30
N ASN A 550 21.58 36.06 -5.56
CA ASN A 550 21.94 35.10 -6.60
C ASN A 550 23.44 34.72 -6.59
N TRP A 551 24.24 35.32 -5.72
CA TRP A 551 25.65 35.00 -5.53
C TRP A 551 25.87 34.28 -4.20
N THR A 552 26.55 33.14 -4.25
CA THR A 552 26.91 32.38 -3.06
C THR A 552 28.42 32.45 -2.81
N LEU A 553 28.82 32.62 -1.56
CA LEU A 553 30.21 32.43 -1.15
C LEU A 553 30.58 30.98 -1.46
N PHE A 554 31.68 30.78 -2.17
CA PHE A 554 32.07 29.46 -2.67
C PHE A 554 32.03 28.38 -1.58
N GLY A 555 32.49 28.70 -0.38
CA GLY A 555 32.54 27.77 0.73
C GLY A 555 31.20 27.49 1.42
N ASP A 556 30.20 28.36 1.32
CA ASP A 556 28.92 28.15 2.02
C ASP A 556 28.14 26.97 1.41
N ASP A 557 28.19 26.82 0.07
CA ASP A 557 27.52 25.72 -0.63
C ASP A 557 28.45 24.51 -0.81
N LEU A 558 29.71 24.72 -1.22
CA LEU A 558 30.55 23.61 -1.69
C LEU A 558 31.35 22.91 -0.59
N ILE A 559 31.61 23.54 0.56
CA ILE A 559 32.33 22.86 1.65
C ILE A 559 31.48 21.71 2.23
N PRO A 560 30.19 21.89 2.55
CA PRO A 560 29.34 20.78 2.99
C PRO A 560 29.27 19.64 1.97
N ASP A 561 29.13 19.98 0.68
CA ASP A 561 29.11 18.99 -0.40
C ASP A 561 30.46 18.26 -0.53
N LEU A 562 31.58 18.98 -0.38
CA LEU A 562 32.93 18.41 -0.39
C LEU A 562 33.15 17.48 0.80
N GLN A 563 32.64 17.84 1.98
CA GLN A 563 32.65 16.96 3.16
C GLN A 563 31.81 15.69 2.94
N ALA A 564 30.62 15.82 2.37
CA ALA A 564 29.71 14.69 2.12
C ALA A 564 30.25 13.70 1.07
N LYS A 565 31.07 14.17 0.13
CA LYS A 565 31.73 13.34 -0.89
C LYS A 565 32.98 12.62 -0.40
N ILE A 566 33.48 12.95 0.80
CA ILE A 566 34.63 12.24 1.38
C ILE A 566 34.16 10.89 1.90
N ASP A 567 34.54 9.84 1.18
CA ASP A 567 34.33 8.47 1.62
C ASP A 567 35.22 8.15 2.82
N VAL A 568 34.66 8.24 4.02
CA VAL A 568 35.40 7.97 5.25
C VAL A 568 35.85 6.50 5.38
N SER A 569 35.27 5.58 4.60
CA SER A 569 35.65 4.16 4.62
C SER A 569 37.02 3.90 3.99
N THR A 570 37.54 4.83 3.18
CA THR A 570 38.89 4.74 2.61
C THR A 570 39.98 5.04 3.64
N PHE A 571 39.65 5.71 4.76
CA PHE A 571 40.56 5.91 5.90
C PHE A 571 40.71 4.63 6.72
N THR A 572 41.27 3.61 6.09
CA THR A 572 41.60 2.34 6.74
C THR A 572 42.85 2.48 7.60
N GLY A 573 43.02 1.60 8.59
CA GLY A 573 44.27 1.52 9.37
C GLY A 573 45.49 1.05 8.55
N LEU A 574 45.31 0.77 7.26
CA LEU A 574 46.36 0.44 6.28
C LEU A 574 46.58 1.54 5.25
N HIS A 575 45.94 2.70 5.41
CA HIS A 575 46.11 3.85 4.52
C HIS A 575 47.60 4.22 4.40
N GLN A 576 48.10 4.34 3.16
CA GLN A 576 49.51 4.59 2.83
C GLN A 576 50.51 3.58 3.47
N LYS A 577 50.06 2.39 3.87
CA LYS A 577 50.90 1.32 4.41
C LYS A 577 51.19 0.24 3.37
N SER A 578 52.42 -0.26 3.41
CA SER A 578 52.95 -1.28 2.52
C SER A 578 53.41 -2.50 3.31
N PHE A 579 53.74 -3.60 2.61
CA PHE A 579 54.33 -4.79 3.25
C PHE A 579 55.63 -4.48 4.02
N ASN A 580 56.33 -3.39 3.71
CA ASN A 580 57.57 -3.00 4.40
C ASN A 580 57.32 -2.36 5.77
N ASP A 581 56.09 -1.93 6.07
CA ASP A 581 55.71 -1.37 7.36
C ASP A 581 55.55 -2.43 8.47
N LEU A 582 55.53 -3.72 8.12
CA LEU A 582 55.53 -4.83 9.09
C LEU A 582 56.93 -5.07 9.70
N ASP A 583 56.97 -5.36 11.00
CA ASP A 583 58.19 -5.79 11.67
C ASP A 583 58.87 -6.99 10.96
N SER A 584 60.20 -7.02 11.01
CA SER A 584 61.01 -8.03 10.31
C SER A 584 60.71 -9.47 10.73
N ALA A 585 60.42 -9.72 12.01
CA ALA A 585 60.06 -11.03 12.52
C ALA A 585 58.71 -11.49 11.96
N LEU A 586 57.72 -10.58 11.96
CA LEU A 586 56.39 -10.83 11.41
C LEU A 586 56.44 -11.10 9.91
N ARG A 587 57.22 -10.33 9.14
CA ARG A 587 57.46 -10.59 7.71
C ARG A 587 58.05 -11.99 7.49
N GLY A 588 58.97 -12.41 8.35
CA GLY A 588 59.54 -13.75 8.36
C GLY A 588 58.46 -14.83 8.55
N ILE A 589 57.57 -14.66 9.53
CA ILE A 589 56.46 -15.60 9.82
C ILE A 589 55.47 -15.68 8.66
N VAL A 590 55.15 -14.56 8.00
CA VAL A 590 54.27 -14.56 6.81
C VAL A 590 54.80 -15.50 5.74
N GLY A 591 56.12 -15.49 5.50
CA GLY A 591 56.79 -16.32 4.51
C GLY A 591 56.95 -17.82 4.89
N MET A 592 56.57 -18.24 6.09
CA MET A 592 56.69 -19.64 6.51
C MET A 592 55.58 -20.52 5.94
N THR A 593 55.92 -21.78 5.64
CA THR A 593 54.97 -22.75 5.08
C THR A 593 53.91 -23.16 6.12
N PRO A 594 52.68 -23.52 5.69
CA PRO A 594 51.65 -24.01 6.62
C PRO A 594 52.09 -25.24 7.43
N ALA A 595 52.93 -26.09 6.85
CA ALA A 595 53.47 -27.29 7.52
C ALA A 595 54.33 -26.96 8.76
N THR A 596 54.90 -25.75 8.84
CA THR A 596 55.65 -25.30 10.02
C THR A 596 54.77 -25.20 11.27
N PHE A 597 53.47 -24.91 11.10
CA PHE A 597 52.52 -24.70 12.20
C PHE A 597 51.49 -25.83 12.35
N ALA A 598 51.64 -26.95 11.63
CA ALA A 598 50.60 -27.98 11.53
C ALA A 598 50.11 -28.54 12.89
N ASN A 599 51.00 -28.65 13.87
CA ASN A 599 50.70 -29.11 15.23
C ASN A 599 50.73 -27.99 16.27
N ALA A 600 50.72 -26.72 15.85
CA ALA A 600 50.77 -25.61 16.79
C ALA A 600 49.47 -25.50 17.60
N PRO A 601 49.52 -24.96 18.83
CA PRO A 601 48.33 -24.60 19.59
C PRO A 601 47.37 -23.70 18.80
N GLY A 602 46.07 -23.82 19.07
CA GLY A 602 45.02 -23.17 18.25
C GLY A 602 45.14 -21.64 18.15
N ASP A 603 45.63 -20.97 19.20
CA ASP A 603 45.88 -19.52 19.20
C ASP A 603 47.08 -19.10 18.33
N LEU A 604 48.13 -19.94 18.25
CA LEU A 604 49.27 -19.73 17.34
C LEU A 604 48.88 -19.97 15.88
N LEU A 605 48.07 -21.00 15.61
CA LEU A 605 47.50 -21.25 14.27
C LEU A 605 46.63 -20.09 13.80
N LEU A 606 45.77 -19.59 14.69
CA LEU A 606 44.92 -18.44 14.41
C LEU A 606 45.75 -17.19 14.10
N PHE A 607 46.76 -16.90 14.93
CA PHE A 607 47.68 -15.78 14.70
C PHE A 607 48.42 -15.89 13.35
N LYS A 608 48.96 -17.06 13.00
CA LYS A 608 49.63 -17.28 11.70
C LYS A 608 48.67 -17.04 10.54
N THR A 609 47.43 -17.51 10.65
CA THR A 609 46.40 -17.36 9.62
C THR A 609 46.08 -15.88 9.40
N GLU A 610 45.79 -15.15 10.48
CA GLU A 610 45.49 -13.72 10.44
C GLU A 610 46.67 -12.87 9.93
N LEU A 611 47.89 -13.17 10.39
CA LEU A 611 49.10 -12.47 9.95
C LEU A 611 49.38 -12.69 8.46
N THR A 612 49.11 -13.90 7.95
CA THR A 612 49.27 -14.22 6.51
C THR A 612 48.24 -13.46 5.66
N ALA A 613 47.00 -13.35 6.15
CA ALA A 613 45.96 -12.57 5.50
C ALA A 613 46.34 -11.06 5.44
N LEU A 614 46.82 -10.50 6.56
CA LEU A 614 47.30 -9.11 6.63
C LEU A 614 48.48 -8.87 5.67
N GLY A 615 49.46 -9.79 5.64
CA GLY A 615 50.59 -9.70 4.73
C GLY A 615 50.19 -9.72 3.24
N THR A 616 49.14 -10.46 2.90
CA THR A 616 48.59 -10.50 1.54
C THR A 616 47.90 -9.17 1.19
N ALA A 617 47.09 -8.63 2.10
CA ALA A 617 46.44 -7.33 1.94
C ALA A 617 47.46 -6.20 1.73
N LEU A 618 48.54 -6.17 2.53
CA LEU A 618 49.59 -5.15 2.43
C LEU A 618 50.44 -5.22 1.15
N ARG A 619 50.51 -6.38 0.48
CA ARG A 619 51.20 -6.52 -0.82
C ARG A 619 50.38 -5.99 -2.00
N GLY A 620 49.04 -5.97 -1.86
CA GLY A 620 48.12 -5.46 -2.87
C GLY A 620 47.66 -4.02 -2.64
N ASN A 621 48.11 -3.37 -1.56
CA ASN A 621 47.65 -2.03 -1.17
C ASN A 621 48.33 -0.92 -1.98
N SER A 622 47.57 0.10 -2.38
CA SER A 622 48.08 1.29 -3.07
C SER A 622 48.55 2.35 -2.07
N THR A 623 49.63 3.07 -2.40
CA THR A 623 50.14 4.20 -1.62
C THR A 623 49.91 5.55 -2.31
N VAL A 624 49.12 5.58 -3.39
CA VAL A 624 48.82 6.79 -4.17
C VAL A 624 47.64 7.53 -3.55
N ASP A 625 47.74 8.86 -3.46
CA ASP A 625 46.65 9.71 -2.95
C ASP A 625 45.40 9.62 -3.84
N THR A 626 44.27 9.32 -3.21
CA THR A 626 42.95 9.33 -3.84
C THR A 626 42.36 10.74 -3.89
N PRO A 627 41.34 10.99 -4.73
CA PRO A 627 40.58 12.26 -4.69
C PRO A 627 40.05 12.59 -3.28
N THR A 628 39.64 11.56 -2.52
CA THR A 628 39.20 11.67 -1.12
C THR A 628 40.33 12.17 -0.20
N ASP A 629 41.57 11.72 -0.40
CA ASP A 629 42.73 12.14 0.39
C ASP A 629 43.10 13.61 0.14
N LYS A 630 43.07 14.02 -1.12
CA LYS A 630 43.29 15.41 -1.52
C LYS A 630 42.20 16.32 -0.97
N ALA A 631 40.94 15.91 -1.03
CA ALA A 631 39.81 16.66 -0.48
C ALA A 631 39.92 16.82 1.05
N HIS A 632 40.25 15.73 1.76
CA HIS A 632 40.51 15.78 3.20
C HIS A 632 41.69 16.72 3.54
N SER A 633 42.81 16.62 2.80
CA SER A 633 43.95 17.53 2.99
C SER A 633 43.57 19.00 2.71
N ALA A 634 42.74 19.26 1.69
CA ALA A 634 42.30 20.62 1.35
C ALA A 634 41.41 21.20 2.45
N LEU A 635 40.45 20.42 2.98
CA LEU A 635 39.58 20.82 4.08
C LEU A 635 40.35 21.02 5.40
N SER A 636 41.31 20.15 5.70
CA SER A 636 42.18 20.30 6.87
C SER A 636 42.98 21.62 6.83
N ARG A 637 43.43 22.05 5.64
CA ARG A 637 44.10 23.35 5.45
C ARG A 637 43.16 24.55 5.57
N LEU A 638 41.84 24.35 5.44
CA LEU A 638 40.82 25.34 5.79
C LEU A 638 40.51 25.36 7.31
N GLY A 639 41.11 24.47 8.10
CA GLY A 639 40.83 24.33 9.52
C GLY A 639 39.54 23.54 9.82
N ILE A 640 39.07 22.75 8.86
CA ILE A 640 37.87 21.93 8.98
C ILE A 640 38.29 20.50 9.31
N GLU A 641 37.94 20.04 10.50
CA GLU A 641 38.19 18.66 10.91
C GLU A 641 37.05 17.75 10.43
N ILE A 642 37.41 16.58 9.91
CA ILE A 642 36.46 15.51 9.54
C ILE A 642 36.58 14.42 10.59
N ASP A 643 35.44 13.99 11.13
CA ASP A 643 35.40 12.93 12.13
C ASP A 643 35.78 11.61 11.46
N LYS A 644 37.01 11.16 11.74
CA LYS A 644 37.57 9.92 11.21
C LYS A 644 37.27 8.79 12.20
N PRO A 645 36.81 7.62 11.74
CA PRO A 645 36.64 6.48 12.62
C PRO A 645 37.96 6.15 13.31
N GLU A 646 37.92 5.80 14.60
CA GLU A 646 39.08 5.39 15.37
C GLU A 646 39.54 3.99 14.91
N VAL A 647 40.18 3.92 13.74
CA VAL A 647 40.61 2.65 13.14
C VAL A 647 41.95 2.25 13.74
N GLN A 648 41.94 1.25 14.61
CA GLN A 648 43.16 0.68 15.16
C GLN A 648 43.99 0.03 14.04
N CYS A 649 45.22 0.50 13.85
CA CYS A 649 46.13 -0.01 12.82
C CYS A 649 46.31 -1.54 12.96
N PRO A 650 45.93 -2.34 11.93
CA PRO A 650 46.05 -3.81 12.00
C PRO A 650 47.48 -4.30 12.21
N ILE A 651 48.49 -3.55 11.73
CA ILE A 651 49.91 -3.83 11.96
C ILE A 651 50.21 -3.78 13.47
N THR A 652 49.82 -2.70 14.13
CA THR A 652 50.05 -2.51 15.57
C THR A 652 49.28 -3.53 16.42
N ALA A 653 48.08 -3.93 15.99
CA ALA A 653 47.32 -5.00 16.65
C ALA A 653 48.05 -6.35 16.56
N MET A 654 48.57 -6.71 15.37
CA MET A 654 49.34 -7.94 15.17
C MET A 654 50.65 -7.95 15.96
N GLU A 655 51.38 -6.83 16.01
CA GLU A 655 52.62 -6.71 16.79
C GLU A 655 52.40 -6.91 18.30
N ARG A 656 51.26 -6.43 18.82
CA ARG A 656 50.87 -6.65 20.21
C ARG A 656 50.54 -8.12 20.48
N ARG A 657 49.73 -8.73 19.63
CA ARG A 657 49.35 -10.15 19.74
C ARG A 657 50.57 -11.07 19.67
N TYR A 658 51.53 -10.75 18.81
CA TYR A 658 52.80 -11.44 18.74
C TYR A 658 53.59 -11.34 20.06
N ARG A 659 53.66 -10.14 20.67
CA ARG A 659 54.30 -9.96 21.99
C ARG A 659 53.63 -10.80 23.08
N GLU A 660 52.30 -10.89 23.09
CA GLU A 660 51.55 -11.71 24.04
C GLU A 660 51.84 -13.21 23.87
N LEU A 661 51.86 -13.69 22.61
CA LEU A 661 52.23 -15.07 22.29
C LEU A 661 53.67 -15.39 22.70
N CYS A 662 54.60 -14.46 22.50
CA CYS A 662 55.98 -14.61 22.96
C CYS A 662 56.09 -14.72 24.49
N SER A 663 55.21 -14.06 25.25
CA SER A 663 55.15 -14.21 26.71
C SER A 663 54.55 -15.55 27.13
N LYS A 664 53.55 -16.06 26.39
CA LYS A 664 52.90 -17.35 26.67
C LYS A 664 53.78 -18.55 26.29
N TYR A 665 54.52 -18.44 25.19
CA TYR A 665 55.38 -19.48 24.64
C TYR A 665 56.84 -19.06 24.75
N ALA A 666 57.48 -19.40 25.86
CA ALA A 666 58.79 -18.87 26.26
C ALA A 666 59.89 -18.99 25.19
N LEU A 667 59.86 -20.02 24.34
CA LEU A 667 60.85 -20.22 23.28
C LEU A 667 60.48 -19.57 21.94
N LEU A 668 59.25 -19.11 21.75
CA LEU A 668 58.75 -18.59 20.48
C LEU A 668 59.58 -17.39 19.99
N LYS A 669 59.81 -16.41 20.88
CA LYS A 669 60.62 -15.23 20.57
C LYS A 669 62.06 -15.59 20.21
N LEU A 670 62.68 -16.50 20.96
CA LEU A 670 64.07 -16.90 20.75
C LEU A 670 64.29 -17.65 19.43
N ILE A 671 63.28 -18.41 18.99
CA ILE A 671 63.31 -19.14 17.71
C ILE A 671 63.14 -18.17 16.54
N ILE A 672 62.23 -17.21 16.65
CA ILE A 672 61.84 -16.30 15.55
C ILE A 672 62.78 -15.09 15.46
N GLU A 673 63.24 -14.53 16.58
CA GLU A 673 64.16 -13.40 16.68
C GLU A 673 65.53 -13.87 17.24
N PRO A 674 66.41 -14.45 16.40
CA PRO A 674 67.73 -14.86 16.86
C PRO A 674 68.56 -13.64 17.33
N ASN A 675 69.31 -13.81 18.42
CA ASN A 675 70.04 -12.76 19.12
C ASN A 675 71.00 -11.99 18.17
N PRO A 676 70.89 -10.64 18.07
CA PRO A 676 71.72 -9.85 17.15
C PRO A 676 73.23 -9.92 17.43
N TYR A 677 73.66 -10.28 18.65
CA TYR A 677 75.07 -10.34 19.05
C TYR A 677 75.92 -11.40 18.32
N TYR A 678 75.29 -12.41 17.68
CA TYR A 678 76.00 -13.48 16.95
C TYR A 678 75.84 -13.42 15.42
N SER A 679 75.31 -12.32 14.88
CA SER A 679 74.86 -12.24 13.47
C SER A 679 75.97 -12.03 12.42
N TYR A 680 77.24 -11.93 12.80
CA TYR A 680 78.32 -11.65 11.83
C TYR A 680 78.85 -12.86 11.05
N SER A 681 78.41 -14.09 11.33
CA SER A 681 78.88 -15.27 10.57
C SER A 681 77.83 -16.35 10.29
N ASN A 682 76.62 -16.25 10.85
CA ASN A 682 75.53 -17.18 10.57
C ASN A 682 74.28 -16.40 10.16
N ARG A 683 74.01 -16.33 8.85
CA ARG A 683 72.64 -16.19 8.36
C ARG A 683 71.91 -17.43 8.88
N THR A 684 71.16 -17.31 9.96
CA THR A 684 70.19 -18.33 10.35
C THR A 684 69.28 -18.56 9.16
N ASP A 685 69.47 -19.71 8.52
CA ASP A 685 68.72 -20.10 7.32
C ASP A 685 67.23 -20.12 7.67
N ALA A 686 66.39 -19.48 6.86
CA ALA A 686 64.94 -19.47 7.06
C ALA A 686 64.39 -20.91 7.19
N ALA A 687 65.03 -21.89 6.53
CA ALA A 687 64.73 -23.30 6.67
C ALA A 687 65.08 -23.87 8.07
N GLN A 688 66.13 -23.38 8.72
CA GLN A 688 66.48 -23.76 10.09
C GLN A 688 65.46 -23.22 11.10
N THR A 689 65.08 -21.95 10.99
CA THR A 689 64.05 -21.35 11.85
C THR A 689 62.71 -22.09 11.70
N GLN A 690 62.31 -22.44 10.47
CA GLN A 690 61.10 -23.24 10.24
C GLN A 690 61.18 -24.64 10.85
N ARG A 691 62.34 -25.32 10.79
CA ARG A 691 62.51 -26.64 11.43
C ARG A 691 62.43 -26.56 12.95
N GLN A 692 63.09 -25.58 13.56
CA GLN A 692 63.06 -25.36 15.01
C GLN A 692 61.65 -25.03 15.50
N LEU A 693 60.94 -24.16 14.77
CA LEU A 693 59.58 -23.78 15.13
C LEU A 693 58.60 -24.96 14.96
N LYS A 694 58.73 -25.76 13.89
CA LYS A 694 57.93 -26.96 13.72
C LYS A 694 58.15 -27.95 14.86
N HIS A 695 59.41 -28.22 15.20
CA HIS A 695 59.74 -29.11 16.31
C HIS A 695 59.17 -28.62 17.64
N TYR A 696 59.24 -27.31 17.89
CA TYR A 696 58.65 -26.70 19.08
C TYR A 696 57.12 -26.86 19.11
N CYS A 697 56.43 -26.69 17.97
CA CYS A 697 54.99 -26.94 17.87
C CYS A 697 54.64 -28.42 18.12
N ASP A 698 55.43 -29.36 17.58
CA ASP A 698 55.25 -30.79 17.80
C ASP A 698 55.39 -31.15 19.30
N LEU A 699 56.35 -30.53 20.02
CA LEU A 699 56.53 -30.72 21.46
C LEU A 699 55.34 -30.18 22.27
N LEU A 700 54.85 -28.98 21.96
CA LEU A 700 53.68 -28.39 22.62
C LEU A 700 52.43 -29.27 22.42
N HIS A 701 52.28 -29.88 21.24
CA HIS A 701 51.18 -30.80 20.96
C HIS A 701 51.27 -32.08 21.80
N ALA A 702 52.45 -32.68 21.90
CA ALA A 702 52.67 -33.87 22.72
C ALA A 702 52.41 -33.60 24.21
N GLU A 703 52.81 -32.42 24.71
CA GLU A 703 52.52 -31.99 26.08
C GLU A 703 51.01 -31.87 26.34
N GLN A 704 50.25 -31.28 25.41
CA GLN A 704 48.79 -31.18 25.53
C GLN A 704 48.10 -32.56 25.54
N GLN A 705 48.55 -33.49 24.70
CA GLN A 705 48.01 -34.85 24.67
C GLN A 705 48.30 -35.61 25.99
N LEU A 706 49.50 -35.44 26.55
CA LEU A 706 49.87 -36.05 27.82
C LEU A 706 49.00 -35.50 28.97
N LEU A 707 48.77 -34.19 29.00
CA LEU A 707 47.90 -33.55 30.00
C LEU A 707 46.44 -34.00 29.86
N GLN A 708 45.94 -34.20 28.64
CA GLN A 708 44.61 -34.77 28.40
C GLN A 708 44.51 -36.21 28.89
N GLN A 709 45.49 -37.06 28.59
CA GLN A 709 45.54 -38.42 29.11
C GLN A 709 45.62 -38.46 30.64
N GLN A 710 46.40 -37.58 31.26
CA GLN A 710 46.46 -37.47 32.73
C GLN A 710 45.11 -37.02 33.33
N ALA A 711 44.41 -36.09 32.67
CA ALA A 711 43.08 -35.66 33.10
C ALA A 711 42.02 -36.76 32.93
N GLU A 712 42.09 -37.55 31.86
CA GLU A 712 41.22 -38.71 31.64
C GLU A 712 41.49 -39.83 32.65
N MET A 713 42.76 -40.13 32.95
CA MET A 713 43.13 -41.07 34.01
C MET A 713 42.68 -40.61 35.39
N ALA A 714 42.78 -39.31 35.69
CA ALA A 714 42.28 -38.73 36.95
C ALA A 714 40.74 -38.84 37.07
N ARG A 715 40.00 -38.65 35.95
CA ARG A 715 38.55 -38.89 35.91
C ARG A 715 38.19 -40.36 36.08
N ALA A 716 38.96 -41.27 35.48
CA ALA A 716 38.76 -42.72 35.64
C ALA A 716 39.07 -43.20 37.07
N ALA A 717 40.06 -42.61 37.75
CA ALA A 717 40.39 -42.91 39.15
C ALA A 717 39.30 -42.44 40.14
N LEU A 718 38.63 -41.32 39.87
CA LEU A 718 37.48 -40.85 40.66
C LEU A 718 36.28 -41.81 40.53
N ALA A 719 36.01 -42.35 39.34
CA ALA A 719 34.91 -43.29 39.11
C ALA A 719 35.08 -44.66 39.78
N LEU A 720 36.33 -45.07 40.09
CA LEU A 720 36.63 -46.31 40.83
C LEU A 720 36.45 -46.17 42.36
N ASN A 721 36.46 -44.93 42.88
CA ASN A 721 36.31 -44.68 44.32
C ASN A 721 34.84 -44.69 44.79
N ASP A 722 33.89 -44.37 43.90
CA ASP A 722 32.44 -44.41 44.19
C ASP A 722 31.87 -45.83 44.26
N ASN A 723 32.51 -46.83 43.64
CA ASN A 723 32.04 -48.23 43.66
C ASN A 723 32.40 -48.99 44.96
N ASN A 724 33.23 -48.43 45.84
CA ASN A 724 33.66 -49.07 47.10
C ASN A 724 32.87 -48.59 48.34
N GLN A 725 31.85 -47.74 48.17
CA GLN A 725 31.00 -47.23 49.25
C GLN A 725 29.60 -47.90 49.36
N ASN A 726 29.29 -48.92 48.52
CA ASN A 726 28.01 -49.64 48.53
C ASN A 726 28.03 -50.99 49.28
N ALA A 727 28.83 -51.11 50.34
CA ALA A 727 28.78 -52.26 51.25
C ALA A 727 28.03 -51.87 52.54
N GLU A 728 26.77 -52.31 52.67
CA GLU A 728 25.88 -52.08 53.82
C GLU A 728 26.42 -52.67 55.14
N PRO A 729 26.12 -52.03 56.28
CA PRO A 729 25.88 -52.77 57.52
C PRO A 729 24.52 -52.44 58.14
N VAL A 730 23.68 -53.48 58.17
CA VAL A 730 22.81 -53.99 59.24
C VAL A 730 22.25 -52.99 60.29
N GLU A 731 20.92 -52.97 60.33
CA GLU A 731 19.99 -52.34 61.29
C GLU A 731 20.30 -52.68 62.77
N ASP A 732 20.04 -51.74 63.68
CA ASP A 732 19.17 -51.99 64.84
C ASP A 732 18.76 -50.72 65.61
N GLU A 733 17.45 -50.67 65.89
CA GLU A 733 16.73 -50.18 67.08
C GLU A 733 16.79 -48.69 67.53
N ILE A 734 15.76 -47.95 67.09
CA ILE A 734 14.67 -47.30 67.87
C ILE A 734 14.93 -47.01 69.38
N ASP A 735 14.83 -45.73 69.81
CA ASP A 735 13.88 -45.23 70.86
C ASP A 735 13.98 -43.68 71.06
N PRO A 736 12.98 -42.97 71.66
CA PRO A 736 12.53 -41.65 71.22
C PRO A 736 12.54 -40.60 72.38
N LEU A 737 12.03 -39.39 72.09
CA LEU A 737 11.56 -38.35 73.05
C LEU A 737 12.62 -37.64 73.93
N ALA A 738 12.94 -36.38 73.57
CA ALA A 738 12.52 -35.13 74.27
C ALA A 738 13.54 -34.71 75.36
N GLU A 739 13.93 -33.45 75.62
CA GLU A 739 13.57 -32.08 75.22
C GLU A 739 14.67 -31.15 75.83
N ALA A 740 14.79 -29.91 75.31
CA ALA A 740 15.30 -28.68 75.98
C ALA A 740 16.46 -27.94 75.27
N ALA A 741 16.10 -27.01 74.36
CA ALA A 741 16.61 -25.63 74.22
C ALA A 741 16.18 -25.03 72.88
#